data_AF-A0A2V7E5S5-F1
#
_entry.id   AF-A0A2V7E5S5-F1
#
_cell.length_a   1.000
_cell.length_b   1.000
_cell.length_c   1.000
_cell.angle_alpha   90.00
_cell.angle_beta   90.00
_cell.angle_gamma   90.00
#
_symmetry.space_group_name_H-M   'P 1'
#
loop_
_entity.id
_entity.type
_entity.pdbx_description
1 polymer ?
#
loop_
_entity_poly.entity_id
_entity_poly.type
_entity_poly.pdbx_seq_one_letter_code
_entity_poly.pdbx_strand_id
1 'polypeptide(L)'
;MDVEIPPHGGRLTDRILRGDALRDARERIGSLKRIALNARMMSDLELLAVGAYSPLQGFMGEKDYRAVLHGMRLADGLPWPLPITLAVRRRAADTVREGEQIALVTPWEEPLGILHVEERFPYDGREEARVVYGTDDPSHPGAQYQLTRGDVLLSGPVDMLARPPLKGFDAYRLDPDDARARFRQLGWRTVVGFQSHQPMHRAHEYIQKCALEPLDGLFIHPLVGQTKLDELPSEVRVRCYQVLVEQYYPQNRALLAVFPGAIRYAGPRETLFHALVRKNYGCTHFIVGREYAGIESTFAPITVDEIFNAFTPAELGITPLFFDETFYCRRCEAVTSPKTCPHGAQDRMALSGAVVRELLGRGELVPTEFARPEVAEILRNWVRGADVATAPAAPSTAPKETKAQRAERLKRESNPWENLETIRRFARDGYQSIPAAWLNTYFRWWGAYTQGDGIGAVGGKSGEGKAVPYFMVRIRIPNGQLFSHQLRTIAQFTERSARGHADITVRENIQLHWVPIEDLPDLFENLSRAGLATMGTCGDVTRNITGCPVAGVDADELIDASPLVQAATRMLNGNPDFYNLPRKYKITITGCRAWCAYPEINDVGLTAVRHPQSGEVGFALRVGGGLSTHPHLALPLNAFVRFNQVLPVIRGISEIFRDSDALRQDREKARLKFLFLQHGWTAERFQDELERRIGFALEPAVAAEPPDDVYRDHVGLHPQKQPGYVYAGVAVLRGRLTAEQMRIMADLADRYGSGELRTTTMQNLLILNVRRERADDLAREIEAAGLRLQASPFWRGTIACTGTEFCKLALTETKGFARWLVEEMETRMPGFDQHLKIHVTGCPNSCGQHWIADLGIEGKKTKVEGTMVDAYYFCVGGGVGRHQRTARPIGYRAPATEVPDAIERVLRAYLADRRNGDSFRAFTARHTDEELREWLAGRVVAGVARDAPAGRAPHGVDG
;
A
#
# COMPACT_ATOMS: atom_id res chain seq x y z
N MET A 1 32.49 33.48 -23.18
CA MET A 1 33.49 32.61 -22.52
C MET A 1 32.80 32.02 -21.30
N ASP A 2 32.30 30.80 -21.45
CA ASP A 2 31.67 30.02 -20.37
C ASP A 2 32.76 29.51 -19.43
N VAL A 3 32.92 30.15 -18.27
CA VAL A 3 33.92 29.71 -17.29
C VAL A 3 33.22 28.85 -16.25
N GLU A 4 33.08 27.56 -16.55
CA GLU A 4 32.77 26.55 -15.56
C GLU A 4 34.00 26.29 -14.69
N ILE A 5 33.82 26.16 -13.36
CA ILE A 5 34.93 25.87 -12.44
C ILE A 5 35.56 24.50 -12.78
N PRO A 6 36.88 24.42 -13.02
CA PRO A 6 37.54 23.15 -13.32
C PRO A 6 37.42 22.20 -12.12
N PRO A 7 37.23 20.89 -12.35
CA PRO A 7 37.33 19.87 -11.29
C PRO A 7 38.66 19.97 -10.56
N HIS A 8 38.72 19.41 -9.35
CA HIS A 8 39.97 19.33 -8.61
C HIS A 8 40.96 18.40 -9.33
N GLY A 9 42.17 18.90 -9.58
CA GLY A 9 43.13 18.26 -10.49
C GLY A 9 42.82 18.38 -11.99
N GLY A 10 41.85 19.21 -12.37
CA GLY A 10 41.59 19.63 -13.75
C GLY A 10 40.63 18.75 -14.55
N ARG A 11 40.42 17.48 -14.15
CA ARG A 11 39.50 16.55 -14.83
C ARG A 11 38.76 15.66 -13.83
N LEU A 12 37.50 15.33 -14.14
CA LEU A 12 36.76 14.31 -13.39
C LEU A 12 37.28 12.91 -13.74
N THR A 13 37.55 12.12 -12.72
CA THR A 13 37.73 10.68 -12.83
C THR A 13 36.41 10.01 -13.20
N ASP A 14 36.43 9.06 -14.14
CA ASP A 14 35.32 8.13 -14.38
C ASP A 14 35.88 6.71 -14.42
N ARG A 15 35.52 5.91 -13.43
CA ARG A 15 35.87 4.49 -13.34
C ARG A 15 34.64 3.59 -13.33
N ILE A 16 33.52 4.06 -13.87
CA ILE A 16 32.32 3.25 -13.99
C ILE A 16 32.40 2.43 -15.27
N LEU A 17 32.41 1.10 -15.15
CA LEU A 17 32.40 0.23 -16.32
C LEU A 17 31.03 0.27 -17.01
N ARG A 18 31.05 0.42 -18.33
CA ARG A 18 29.85 0.48 -19.19
C ARG A 18 30.06 -0.39 -20.43
N GLY A 19 28.97 -0.80 -21.07
CA GLY A 19 29.01 -1.55 -22.34
C GLY A 19 29.80 -2.86 -22.24
N ASP A 20 30.72 -3.06 -23.17
CA ASP A 20 31.50 -4.29 -23.33
C ASP A 20 32.44 -4.53 -22.15
N ALA A 21 33.12 -3.48 -21.68
CA ALA A 21 34.01 -3.55 -20.51
C ALA A 21 33.28 -4.02 -19.23
N LEU A 22 32.00 -3.67 -19.06
CA LEU A 22 31.19 -4.17 -17.94
C LEU A 22 30.85 -5.66 -18.09
N ARG A 23 30.56 -6.11 -19.32
CA ARG A 23 30.26 -7.54 -19.58
C ARG A 23 31.50 -8.40 -19.33
N ASP A 24 32.64 -8.01 -19.89
CA ASP A 24 33.91 -8.71 -19.71
C ASP A 24 34.31 -8.78 -18.22
N ALA A 25 34.12 -7.68 -17.49
CA ALA A 25 34.36 -7.65 -16.05
C ALA A 25 33.43 -8.59 -15.29
N ARG A 26 32.13 -8.67 -15.63
CA ARG A 26 31.17 -9.58 -14.97
C ARG A 26 31.47 -11.05 -15.23
N GLU A 27 31.98 -11.41 -16.39
CA GLU A 27 32.34 -12.80 -16.71
C GLU A 27 33.57 -13.26 -15.92
N ARG A 28 34.57 -12.39 -15.75
CA ARG A 28 35.83 -12.74 -15.06
C ARG A 28 35.82 -12.47 -13.55
N ILE A 29 34.94 -11.62 -13.02
CA ILE A 29 34.96 -11.25 -11.58
C ILE A 29 34.78 -12.45 -10.65
N GLY A 30 34.11 -13.51 -11.12
CA GLY A 30 33.88 -14.73 -10.36
C GLY A 30 35.16 -15.52 -10.04
N SER A 31 36.22 -15.38 -10.84
CA SER A 31 37.52 -16.05 -10.65
C SER A 31 38.54 -15.22 -9.87
N LEU A 32 38.25 -13.95 -9.61
CA LEU A 32 39.14 -13.07 -8.84
C LEU A 32 39.04 -13.36 -7.34
N LYS A 33 40.14 -13.10 -6.62
CA LYS A 33 40.13 -13.10 -5.15
C LYS A 33 39.18 -12.02 -4.65
N ARG A 34 38.48 -12.29 -3.56
CA ARG A 34 37.41 -11.42 -3.04
C ARG A 34 37.85 -10.71 -1.77
N ILE A 35 37.62 -9.40 -1.71
CA ILE A 35 37.75 -8.58 -0.50
C ILE A 35 36.38 -7.95 -0.21
N ALA A 36 35.81 -8.29 0.95
CA ALA A 36 34.55 -7.72 1.41
C ALA A 36 34.77 -6.30 1.93
N LEU A 37 33.92 -5.37 1.47
CA LEU A 37 33.95 -3.97 1.84
C LEU A 37 32.96 -3.70 3.00
N ASN A 38 33.40 -2.92 3.98
CA ASN A 38 32.48 -2.35 4.97
C ASN A 38 31.73 -1.13 4.38
N ALA A 39 30.76 -0.58 5.13
CA ALA A 39 29.94 0.54 4.65
C ALA A 39 30.75 1.77 4.19
N ARG A 40 31.78 2.19 4.94
CA ARG A 40 32.63 3.33 4.55
C ARG A 40 33.45 3.03 3.29
N MET A 41 34.00 1.82 3.17
CA MET A 41 34.76 1.41 1.98
C MET A 41 33.88 1.30 0.73
N MET A 42 32.62 0.87 0.88
CA MET A 42 31.66 0.88 -0.23
C MET A 42 31.36 2.30 -0.70
N SER A 43 31.14 3.25 0.23
CA SER A 43 31.00 4.67 -0.11
C SER A 43 32.24 5.22 -0.83
N ASP A 44 33.44 4.89 -0.34
CA ASP A 44 34.69 5.36 -0.94
C ASP A 44 34.89 4.80 -2.35
N LEU A 45 34.59 3.51 -2.58
CA LEU A 45 34.63 2.90 -3.92
C LEU A 45 33.74 3.67 -4.90
N GLU A 46 32.50 3.98 -4.50
CA GLU A 46 31.61 4.77 -5.35
C GLU A 46 32.17 6.16 -5.63
N LEU A 47 32.60 6.88 -4.59
CA LEU A 47 33.03 8.27 -4.70
C LEU A 47 34.33 8.42 -5.51
N LEU A 48 35.21 7.41 -5.45
CA LEU A 48 36.34 7.28 -6.37
C LEU A 48 35.88 7.07 -7.81
N ALA A 49 34.93 6.15 -8.03
CA ALA A 49 34.53 5.75 -9.37
C ALA A 49 33.68 6.79 -10.12
N VAL A 50 32.82 7.53 -9.43
CA VAL A 50 31.95 8.57 -10.03
C VAL A 50 32.68 9.93 -10.19
N GLY A 51 33.93 10.03 -9.75
CA GLY A 51 34.72 11.26 -9.84
C GLY A 51 34.48 12.27 -8.73
N ALA A 52 33.71 11.93 -7.70
CA ALA A 52 33.52 12.81 -6.55
C ALA A 52 34.83 13.04 -5.80
N TYR A 53 35.74 12.05 -5.81
CA TYR A 53 37.08 12.12 -5.22
C TYR A 53 38.19 12.43 -6.23
N SER A 54 37.87 13.03 -7.38
CA SER A 54 38.89 13.50 -8.33
C SER A 54 39.91 14.43 -7.65
N PRO A 55 41.22 14.28 -7.92
CA PRO A 55 41.83 13.52 -9.04
C PRO A 55 42.12 12.05 -8.74
N LEU A 56 41.72 11.51 -7.59
CA LEU A 56 41.99 10.11 -7.26
C LEU A 56 41.31 9.17 -8.27
N GLN A 57 42.04 8.13 -8.68
CA GLN A 57 41.54 7.07 -9.57
C GLN A 57 41.28 5.75 -8.83
N GLY A 58 41.61 5.70 -7.54
CA GLY A 58 41.49 4.52 -6.70
C GLY A 58 42.01 4.79 -5.28
N PHE A 59 42.26 3.73 -4.53
CA PHE A 59 42.78 3.84 -3.16
C PHE A 59 44.25 4.25 -3.17
N MET A 60 44.64 5.17 -2.28
CA MET A 60 45.95 5.81 -2.30
C MET A 60 47.11 4.84 -2.09
N GLY A 61 48.18 4.99 -2.89
CA GLY A 61 49.49 4.37 -2.66
C GLY A 61 50.25 5.01 -1.51
N GLU A 62 51.39 4.43 -1.12
CA GLU A 62 52.15 4.81 0.08
C GLU A 62 52.62 6.27 0.03
N LYS A 63 53.06 6.71 -1.15
CA LYS A 63 53.56 8.08 -1.34
C LYS A 63 52.46 9.13 -1.12
N ASP A 64 51.30 8.94 -1.74
CA ASP A 64 50.14 9.83 -1.57
C ASP A 64 49.59 9.74 -0.14
N TYR A 65 49.52 8.54 0.43
CA TYR A 65 49.08 8.31 1.80
C TYR A 65 49.90 9.14 2.81
N ARG A 66 51.24 9.02 2.77
CA ARG A 66 52.14 9.74 3.69
C ARG A 66 52.09 11.25 3.45
N ALA A 67 52.06 11.68 2.19
CA ALA A 67 51.98 13.10 1.83
C ALA A 67 50.68 13.74 2.33
N VAL A 68 49.55 13.05 2.18
CA VAL A 68 48.24 13.52 2.66
C VAL A 68 48.20 13.54 4.18
N LEU A 69 48.72 12.49 4.82
CA LEU A 69 48.70 12.35 6.27
C LEU A 69 49.39 13.54 6.95
N HIS A 70 50.61 13.85 6.55
CA HIS A 70 51.43 14.88 7.21
C HIS A 70 51.35 16.26 6.57
N GLY A 71 51.10 16.35 5.26
CA GLY A 71 51.17 17.59 4.48
C GLY A 71 49.85 18.07 3.89
N MET A 72 48.75 17.32 4.05
CA MET A 72 47.43 17.62 3.46
C MET A 72 47.50 17.90 1.95
N ARG A 73 48.41 17.20 1.26
CA ARG A 73 48.64 17.29 -0.18
C ARG A 73 48.88 15.90 -0.76
N LEU A 74 48.44 15.69 -1.99
CA LEU A 74 48.88 14.56 -2.80
C LEU A 74 50.38 14.71 -3.12
N ALA A 75 51.01 13.63 -3.56
CA ALA A 75 52.44 13.60 -3.88
C ALA A 75 52.83 14.54 -5.05
N ASP A 76 51.87 14.98 -5.85
CA ASP A 76 52.02 15.97 -6.91
C ASP A 76 51.85 17.43 -6.43
N GLY A 77 51.54 17.62 -5.15
CA GLY A 77 51.38 18.92 -4.50
C GLY A 77 49.93 19.43 -4.43
N LEU A 78 48.95 18.76 -5.05
CA LEU A 78 47.55 19.17 -5.01
C LEU A 78 46.97 19.07 -3.58
N PRO A 79 46.23 20.08 -3.11
CA PRO A 79 45.58 20.02 -1.79
C PRO A 79 44.66 18.80 -1.64
N TRP A 80 44.84 18.03 -0.57
CA TRP A 80 43.99 16.91 -0.23
C TRP A 80 44.15 16.53 1.25
N PRO A 81 43.14 16.76 2.11
CA PRO A 81 43.36 16.74 3.57
C PRO A 81 43.15 15.40 4.26
N LEU A 82 42.59 14.38 3.58
CA LEU A 82 42.21 13.10 4.19
C LEU A 82 42.65 11.87 3.39
N PRO A 83 43.27 10.86 4.02
CA PRO A 83 43.58 9.59 3.36
C PRO A 83 42.32 8.84 2.90
N ILE A 84 42.34 8.33 1.66
CA ILE A 84 41.29 7.46 1.10
C ILE A 84 41.92 6.08 0.84
N THR A 85 41.72 5.15 1.79
CA THR A 85 42.50 3.92 1.89
C THR A 85 41.65 2.66 2.09
N LEU A 86 42.07 1.55 1.47
CA LEU A 86 41.48 0.22 1.65
C LEU A 86 42.34 -0.60 2.62
N ALA A 87 41.99 -0.54 3.91
CA ALA A 87 42.67 -1.31 4.95
C ALA A 87 42.09 -2.73 5.07
N VAL A 88 42.94 -3.75 4.96
CA VAL A 88 42.59 -5.17 5.11
C VAL A 88 43.45 -5.83 6.19
N ARG A 89 42.94 -6.88 6.83
CA ARG A 89 43.73 -7.63 7.82
C ARG A 89 44.91 -8.33 7.15
N ARG A 90 46.04 -8.45 7.84
CA ARG A 90 47.24 -9.16 7.37
C ARG A 90 46.95 -10.46 6.64
N ARG A 91 46.13 -11.34 7.23
CA ARG A 91 45.73 -12.62 6.62
C ARG A 91 45.12 -12.47 5.23
N ALA A 92 44.26 -11.47 5.02
CA ALA A 92 43.67 -11.21 3.71
C ALA A 92 44.72 -10.60 2.77
N ALA A 93 45.52 -9.65 3.27
CA ALA A 93 46.59 -9.01 2.52
C ALA A 93 47.63 -10.02 2.00
N ASP A 94 48.00 -11.02 2.80
CA ASP A 94 48.97 -12.07 2.49
C ASP A 94 48.53 -12.95 1.32
N THR A 95 47.22 -13.04 1.07
CA THR A 95 46.68 -13.74 -0.11
C THR A 95 46.78 -12.92 -1.38
N VAL A 96 47.04 -11.61 -1.28
CA VAL A 96 47.04 -10.67 -2.41
C VAL A 96 48.47 -10.34 -2.87
N ARG A 97 48.70 -10.27 -4.18
CA ARG A 97 49.98 -9.92 -4.84
C ARG A 97 49.85 -8.60 -5.61
N GLU A 98 50.92 -7.82 -5.62
CA GLU A 98 51.02 -6.62 -6.47
C GLU A 98 50.94 -7.01 -7.95
N GLY A 99 50.27 -6.18 -8.74
CA GLY A 99 49.99 -6.42 -10.16
C GLY A 99 48.77 -7.31 -10.44
N GLU A 100 48.07 -7.82 -9.42
CA GLU A 100 46.87 -8.63 -9.61
C GLU A 100 45.57 -7.83 -9.49
N GLN A 101 44.46 -8.41 -9.99
CA GLN A 101 43.13 -7.86 -9.85
C GLN A 101 42.35 -8.60 -8.77
N ILE A 102 41.65 -7.85 -7.92
CA ILE A 102 40.79 -8.42 -6.88
C ILE A 102 39.37 -7.88 -7.00
N ALA A 103 38.39 -8.74 -6.73
CA ALA A 103 36.99 -8.37 -6.66
C ALA A 103 36.69 -7.69 -5.32
N LEU A 104 36.12 -6.50 -5.38
CA LEU A 104 35.56 -5.80 -4.24
C LEU A 104 34.08 -6.16 -4.13
N VAL A 105 33.69 -6.76 -3.02
CA VAL A 105 32.35 -7.31 -2.81
C VAL A 105 31.67 -6.70 -1.59
N THR A 106 30.35 -6.75 -1.52
CA THR A 106 29.58 -6.41 -0.31
C THR A 106 29.85 -7.44 0.82
N PRO A 107 29.44 -7.16 2.07
CA PRO A 107 29.53 -8.14 3.16
C PRO A 107 28.75 -9.45 2.91
N TRP A 108 27.77 -9.42 2.02
CA TRP A 108 26.96 -10.56 1.58
C TRP A 108 27.38 -11.09 0.19
N GLU A 109 28.63 -10.83 -0.21
CA GLU A 109 29.32 -11.41 -1.36
C GLU A 109 28.83 -11.00 -2.77
N GLU A 110 28.12 -9.88 -2.89
CA GLU A 110 27.75 -9.31 -4.20
C GLU A 110 28.91 -8.47 -4.78
N PRO A 111 29.26 -8.63 -6.07
CA PRO A 111 30.34 -7.88 -6.69
C PRO A 111 29.98 -6.40 -6.93
N LEU A 112 30.82 -5.49 -6.43
CA LEU A 112 30.70 -4.04 -6.62
C LEU A 112 31.73 -3.47 -7.59
N GLY A 113 32.97 -3.94 -7.53
CA GLY A 113 34.08 -3.38 -8.30
C GLY A 113 35.29 -4.29 -8.37
N ILE A 114 36.31 -3.83 -9.09
CA ILE A 114 37.64 -4.45 -9.18
C ILE A 114 38.66 -3.43 -8.68
N LEU A 115 39.59 -3.88 -7.84
CA LEU A 115 40.81 -3.13 -7.54
C LEU A 115 41.96 -3.73 -8.36
N HIS A 116 42.67 -2.87 -9.09
CA HIS A 116 43.94 -3.21 -9.74
C HIS A 116 45.05 -2.91 -8.74
N VAL A 117 45.58 -3.95 -8.10
CA VAL A 117 46.48 -3.78 -6.95
C VAL A 117 47.85 -3.33 -7.43
N GLU A 118 48.26 -2.13 -7.04
CA GLU A 118 49.59 -1.58 -7.37
C GLU A 118 50.58 -1.78 -6.23
N GLU A 119 50.19 -1.48 -4.99
CA GLU A 119 51.05 -1.60 -3.82
C GLU A 119 50.30 -2.27 -2.66
N ARG A 120 51.06 -2.93 -1.78
CA ARG A 120 50.57 -3.43 -0.50
C ARG A 120 51.57 -3.11 0.60
N PHE A 121 51.22 -2.16 1.46
CA PHE A 121 52.14 -1.63 2.47
C PHE A 121 51.50 -1.57 3.88
N PRO A 122 52.29 -1.78 4.94
CA PRO A 122 51.83 -1.58 6.32
C PRO A 122 51.73 -0.09 6.64
N TYR A 123 50.89 0.25 7.61
CA TYR A 123 50.75 1.62 8.12
C TYR A 123 50.46 1.62 9.61
N ASP A 124 50.66 2.76 10.29
CA ASP A 124 50.30 2.91 11.70
C ASP A 124 48.93 3.60 11.83
N GLY A 125 47.90 2.80 12.12
CA GLY A 125 46.55 3.32 12.35
C GLY A 125 46.42 4.22 13.59
N ARG A 126 47.30 4.09 14.59
CA ARG A 126 47.32 5.01 15.75
C ARG A 126 47.94 6.35 15.37
N GLU A 127 49.02 6.33 14.60
CA GLU A 127 49.59 7.56 14.05
C GLU A 127 48.55 8.31 13.21
N GLU A 128 47.88 7.62 12.29
CA GLU A 128 46.83 8.23 11.48
C GLU A 128 45.70 8.81 12.34
N ALA A 129 45.29 8.10 13.40
CA ALA A 129 44.28 8.58 14.30
C ALA A 129 44.69 9.91 14.98
N ARG A 130 45.90 9.98 15.53
CA ARG A 130 46.42 11.21 16.19
C ARG A 130 46.53 12.37 15.21
N VAL A 131 47.03 12.12 14.00
CA VAL A 131 47.29 13.18 13.01
C VAL A 131 46.00 13.69 12.36
N VAL A 132 45.03 12.80 12.09
CA VAL A 132 43.78 13.15 11.41
C VAL A 132 42.72 13.65 12.39
N TYR A 133 42.56 12.98 13.54
CA TYR A 133 41.50 13.29 14.51
C TYR A 133 41.99 14.06 15.74
N GLY A 134 43.30 14.29 15.87
CA GLY A 134 43.88 14.93 17.05
C GLY A 134 43.99 14.01 18.27
N THR A 135 43.54 12.76 18.18
CA THR A 135 43.51 11.79 19.27
C THR A 135 43.53 10.35 18.75
N ASP A 136 44.17 9.43 19.49
CA ASP A 136 44.01 7.98 19.33
C ASP A 136 43.13 7.35 20.42
N ASP A 137 42.34 8.18 21.12
CA ASP A 137 41.31 7.72 22.05
C ASP A 137 40.16 7.06 21.26
N PRO A 138 39.84 5.77 21.50
CA PRO A 138 38.71 5.09 20.86
C PRO A 138 37.34 5.67 21.22
N SER A 139 37.23 6.63 22.15
CA SER A 139 36.00 7.40 22.38
C SER A 139 35.64 8.31 21.20
N HIS A 140 36.63 8.72 20.39
CA HIS A 140 36.42 9.46 19.16
C HIS A 140 36.02 8.48 18.02
N PRO A 141 34.82 8.60 17.39
CA PRO A 141 34.32 7.67 16.37
C PRO A 141 35.25 7.49 15.17
N GLY A 142 35.92 8.57 14.74
CA GLY A 142 36.92 8.50 13.68
C GLY A 142 38.15 7.67 14.08
N ALA A 143 38.64 7.87 15.31
CA ALA A 143 39.80 7.15 15.83
C ALA A 143 39.44 5.68 16.10
N GLN A 144 38.27 5.42 16.67
CA GLN A 144 37.73 4.07 16.86
C GLN A 144 37.68 3.29 15.54
N TYR A 145 37.13 3.89 14.48
CA TYR A 145 37.12 3.26 13.17
C TYR A 145 38.53 2.95 12.68
N GLN A 146 39.47 3.87 12.86
CA GLN A 146 40.86 3.71 12.45
C GLN A 146 41.60 2.60 13.21
N LEU A 147 41.31 2.43 14.50
CA LEU A 147 41.95 1.42 15.35
C LEU A 147 41.37 0.00 15.14
N THR A 148 40.21 -0.12 14.51
CA THR A 148 39.49 -1.40 14.34
C THR A 148 39.59 -1.99 12.93
N ARG A 149 40.13 -1.24 11.98
CA ARG A 149 40.39 -1.69 10.61
C ARG A 149 41.67 -2.55 10.52
N GLY A 150 41.93 -3.08 9.33
CA GLY A 150 43.12 -3.86 9.04
C GLY A 150 44.43 -3.06 9.13
N ASP A 151 45.55 -3.79 9.22
CA ASP A 151 46.91 -3.30 9.44
C ASP A 151 47.74 -3.18 8.14
N VAL A 152 47.15 -3.53 7.00
CA VAL A 152 47.77 -3.41 5.68
C VAL A 152 46.84 -2.67 4.72
N LEU A 153 47.38 -1.72 3.97
CA LEU A 153 46.64 -1.02 2.91
C LEU A 153 46.88 -1.70 1.57
N LEU A 154 45.80 -1.83 0.79
CA LEU A 154 45.86 -2.16 -0.63
C LEU A 154 45.57 -0.89 -1.42
N SER A 155 46.40 -0.59 -2.42
CA SER A 155 46.29 0.60 -3.24
C SER A 155 46.13 0.26 -4.72
N GLY A 156 45.73 1.27 -5.49
CA GLY A 156 45.68 1.23 -6.95
C GLY A 156 44.31 1.63 -7.52
N PRO A 157 44.20 1.73 -8.85
CA PRO A 157 42.96 2.14 -9.53
C PRO A 157 41.80 1.19 -9.28
N VAL A 158 40.60 1.74 -9.20
CA VAL A 158 39.36 0.95 -9.07
C VAL A 158 38.56 0.97 -10.36
N ASP A 159 37.76 -0.06 -10.60
CA ASP A 159 36.70 -0.07 -11.62
C ASP A 159 35.40 -0.51 -10.97
N MET A 160 34.34 0.29 -11.07
CA MET A 160 33.04 -0.03 -10.47
C MET A 160 32.14 -0.73 -11.49
N LEU A 161 31.63 -1.91 -11.12
CA LEU A 161 30.69 -2.71 -11.91
C LEU A 161 29.23 -2.47 -11.49
N ALA A 162 29.02 -2.23 -10.21
CA ALA A 162 27.72 -2.01 -9.62
C ALA A 162 27.82 -1.01 -8.49
N ARG A 163 26.81 -0.15 -8.37
CA ARG A 163 26.76 0.84 -7.29
C ARG A 163 26.40 0.17 -5.96
N PRO A 164 26.99 0.61 -4.85
CA PRO A 164 26.48 0.26 -3.53
C PRO A 164 25.00 0.67 -3.39
N PRO A 165 24.19 -0.14 -2.72
CA PRO A 165 22.78 0.16 -2.50
C PRO A 165 22.64 1.41 -1.64
N LEU A 166 21.79 2.35 -2.08
CA LEU A 166 21.49 3.59 -1.35
C LEU A 166 19.96 3.72 -1.18
N LYS A 167 19.40 2.79 -0.39
CA LYS A 167 17.96 2.59 -0.23
C LYS A 167 17.24 3.90 0.11
N GLY A 168 16.29 4.29 -0.73
CA GLY A 168 15.40 5.44 -0.48
C GLY A 168 15.92 6.80 -0.97
N PHE A 169 17.13 6.88 -1.51
CA PHE A 169 17.72 8.14 -1.99
C PHE A 169 18.10 8.18 -3.47
N ASP A 170 17.77 7.14 -4.25
CA ASP A 170 18.14 7.05 -5.68
C ASP A 170 17.71 8.28 -6.49
N ALA A 171 16.52 8.83 -6.20
CA ALA A 171 16.00 10.03 -6.88
C ALA A 171 16.76 11.34 -6.55
N TYR A 172 17.58 11.34 -5.50
CA TYR A 172 18.39 12.48 -5.07
C TYR A 172 19.88 12.22 -5.30
N ARG A 173 20.27 11.07 -5.86
CA ARG A 173 21.66 10.72 -6.13
C ARG A 173 22.06 11.38 -7.44
N LEU A 174 22.97 12.34 -7.38
CA LEU A 174 23.58 12.97 -8.55
C LEU A 174 25.07 12.68 -8.55
N ASP A 175 25.62 12.32 -9.70
CA ASP A 175 27.08 12.29 -9.88
C ASP A 175 27.62 13.70 -10.11
N PRO A 176 28.93 13.94 -9.94
CA PRO A 176 29.55 15.23 -10.24
C PRO A 176 29.23 15.77 -11.63
N ASP A 177 29.25 14.92 -12.67
CA ASP A 177 28.96 15.34 -14.04
C ASP A 177 27.47 15.71 -14.21
N ASP A 178 26.57 14.95 -13.59
CA ASP A 178 25.13 15.26 -13.59
C ASP A 178 24.83 16.59 -12.90
N ALA A 179 25.46 16.86 -11.75
CA ALA A 179 25.30 18.12 -11.02
C ALA A 179 25.78 19.31 -11.86
N ARG A 180 26.96 19.19 -12.49
CA ARG A 180 27.49 20.21 -13.41
C ARG A 180 26.55 20.45 -14.58
N ALA A 181 26.07 19.38 -15.22
CA ALA A 181 25.08 19.47 -16.29
C ALA A 181 23.80 20.18 -15.82
N ARG A 182 23.35 19.89 -14.60
CA ARG A 182 22.18 20.54 -14.01
C ARG A 182 22.39 22.02 -13.74
N PHE A 183 23.56 22.42 -13.24
CA PHE A 183 23.90 23.84 -13.05
C PHE A 183 23.91 24.60 -14.37
N ARG A 184 24.45 24.00 -15.44
CA ARG A 184 24.39 24.57 -16.80
C ARG A 184 22.96 24.75 -17.30
N GLN A 185 22.10 23.74 -17.13
CA GLN A 185 20.68 23.82 -17.51
C GLN A 185 19.92 24.92 -16.76
N LEU A 186 20.28 25.18 -15.50
CA LEU A 186 19.69 26.23 -14.68
C LEU A 186 20.32 27.62 -14.94
N GLY A 187 21.34 27.70 -15.78
CA GLY A 187 22.06 28.94 -16.08
C GLY A 187 22.91 29.46 -14.92
N TRP A 188 23.25 28.61 -13.95
CA TRP A 188 24.03 29.02 -12.77
C TRP A 188 25.52 29.09 -13.10
N ARG A 189 26.14 30.25 -12.86
CA ARG A 189 27.59 30.45 -13.02
C ARG A 189 28.31 30.41 -11.67
N THR A 190 27.65 30.90 -10.64
CA THR A 190 28.14 30.91 -9.27
C THR A 190 27.27 30.03 -8.39
N VAL A 191 27.83 28.94 -7.87
CA VAL A 191 27.10 27.93 -7.10
C VAL A 191 27.75 27.75 -5.75
N VAL A 192 26.98 27.90 -4.68
CA VAL A 192 27.44 27.63 -3.32
C VAL A 192 27.00 26.25 -2.86
N GLY A 193 27.96 25.43 -2.42
CA GLY A 193 27.71 24.14 -1.79
C GLY A 193 27.45 24.29 -0.29
N PHE A 194 26.48 23.53 0.23
CA PHE A 194 26.25 23.32 1.66
C PHE A 194 26.13 21.82 1.95
N GLN A 195 26.78 21.35 3.01
CA GLN A 195 26.68 19.95 3.43
C GLN A 195 26.51 19.83 4.94
N SER A 196 25.49 19.12 5.40
CA SER A 196 25.41 18.76 6.81
C SER A 196 25.00 17.30 7.01
N HIS A 197 25.41 16.76 8.15
CA HIS A 197 24.99 15.47 8.69
C HIS A 197 23.95 15.64 9.82
N GLN A 198 23.61 16.89 10.16
CA GLN A 198 22.61 17.25 11.16
C GLN A 198 21.26 17.55 10.48
N PRO A 199 20.12 17.54 11.20
CA PRO A 199 18.88 18.09 10.68
C PRO A 199 19.01 19.61 10.42
N MET A 200 18.28 20.15 9.45
CA MET A 200 18.29 21.61 9.23
C MET A 200 17.53 22.35 10.34
N HIS A 201 18.16 23.40 10.85
CA HIS A 201 17.59 24.35 11.79
C HIS A 201 17.71 25.78 11.25
N ARG A 202 17.13 26.75 11.96
CA ARG A 202 17.01 28.15 11.51
C ARG A 202 18.38 28.82 11.26
N ALA A 203 19.42 28.42 11.99
CA ALA A 203 20.80 28.85 11.71
C ALA A 203 21.34 28.33 10.35
N HIS A 204 21.13 27.06 10.00
CA HIS A 204 21.48 26.54 8.68
C HIS A 204 20.69 27.24 7.55
N GLU A 205 19.39 27.50 7.77
CA GLU A 205 18.57 28.25 6.81
C GLU A 205 19.12 29.67 6.60
N TYR A 206 19.50 30.36 7.68
CA TYR A 206 20.03 31.72 7.64
C TYR A 206 21.32 31.81 6.82
N ILE A 207 22.35 31.00 7.13
CA ILE A 207 23.63 31.06 6.43
C ILE A 207 23.50 30.67 4.95
N GLN A 208 22.62 29.73 4.63
CA GLN A 208 22.33 29.34 3.25
C GLN A 208 21.68 30.47 2.46
N LYS A 209 20.71 31.18 3.07
CA LYS A 209 20.07 32.32 2.42
C LYS A 209 21.03 33.49 2.24
N CYS A 210 21.81 33.83 3.26
CA CYS A 210 22.86 34.85 3.14
C CYS A 210 23.87 34.54 2.04
N ALA A 211 24.29 33.27 1.90
CA ALA A 211 25.21 32.86 0.85
C ALA A 211 24.56 32.86 -0.55
N LEU A 212 23.26 32.58 -0.64
CA LEU A 212 22.52 32.53 -1.90
C LEU A 212 22.22 33.93 -2.47
N GLU A 213 22.15 34.97 -1.65
CA GLU A 213 21.86 36.34 -2.11
C GLU A 213 22.83 36.83 -3.21
N PRO A 214 24.17 36.75 -3.04
CA PRO A 214 25.09 37.22 -4.08
C PRO A 214 25.38 36.20 -5.19
N LEU A 215 24.85 34.97 -5.13
CA LEU A 215 25.23 33.86 -6.03
C LEU A 215 24.04 33.37 -6.87
N ASP A 216 24.29 32.56 -7.88
CA ASP A 216 23.24 32.09 -8.80
C ASP A 216 22.41 30.94 -8.24
N GLY A 217 23.03 30.05 -7.47
CA GLY A 217 22.35 28.88 -6.93
C GLY A 217 23.00 28.25 -5.70
N LEU A 218 22.17 27.53 -4.95
CA LEU A 218 22.53 26.80 -3.74
C LEU A 218 22.44 25.29 -4.00
N PHE A 219 23.54 24.57 -3.79
CA PHE A 219 23.60 23.12 -3.85
C PHE A 219 23.62 22.53 -2.44
N ILE A 220 22.47 22.06 -1.98
CA ILE A 220 22.29 21.42 -0.69
C ILE A 220 22.58 19.94 -0.86
N HIS A 221 23.64 19.46 -0.21
CA HIS A 221 24.22 18.14 -0.48
C HIS A 221 24.45 17.31 0.79
N PRO A 222 23.40 16.99 1.59
CA PRO A 222 23.52 16.28 2.87
C PRO A 222 24.17 14.90 2.77
N LEU A 223 24.91 14.54 3.83
CA LEU A 223 25.53 13.22 4.01
C LEU A 223 24.46 12.17 4.37
N VAL A 224 24.44 11.06 3.62
CA VAL A 224 23.52 9.93 3.87
C VAL A 224 24.23 8.60 4.15
N GLY A 225 25.57 8.55 4.04
CA GLY A 225 26.35 7.38 4.44
C GLY A 225 26.41 7.19 5.96
N GLN A 226 27.21 6.22 6.41
CA GLN A 226 27.28 5.82 7.82
C GLN A 226 27.62 7.01 8.73
N THR A 227 26.85 7.16 9.81
CA THR A 227 26.99 8.15 10.88
C THR A 227 27.08 7.43 12.24
N LYS A 228 27.43 8.13 13.32
CA LYS A 228 27.44 7.57 14.69
C LYS A 228 26.03 7.23 15.18
N LEU A 229 25.92 6.30 16.13
CA LEU A 229 24.66 5.69 16.57
C LEU A 229 23.65 6.68 17.20
N ASP A 230 24.10 7.82 17.73
CA ASP A 230 23.27 8.84 18.37
C ASP A 230 22.76 9.94 17.41
N GLU A 231 22.98 9.79 16.10
CA GLU A 231 22.46 10.71 15.09
C GLU A 231 21.08 10.30 14.54
N LEU A 232 20.30 11.32 14.14
CA LEU A 232 19.01 11.11 13.48
C LEU A 232 19.19 10.32 12.18
N PRO A 233 18.34 9.32 11.87
CA PRO A 233 18.44 8.57 10.62
C PRO A 233 18.44 9.46 9.37
N SER A 234 19.21 9.08 8.35
CA SER A 234 19.39 9.84 7.10
C SER A 234 18.05 10.20 6.44
N GLU A 235 17.04 9.32 6.54
CA GLU A 235 15.71 9.49 5.97
C GLU A 235 14.96 10.65 6.63
N VAL A 236 15.09 10.78 7.95
CA VAL A 236 14.48 11.86 8.73
C VAL A 236 15.17 13.17 8.40
N ARG A 237 16.51 13.17 8.34
CA ARG A 237 17.29 14.36 8.00
C ARG A 237 16.94 14.87 6.61
N VAL A 238 17.03 14.02 5.58
CA VAL A 238 16.69 14.36 4.18
C VAL A 238 15.25 14.86 4.07
N ARG A 239 14.31 14.32 4.84
CA ARG A 239 12.94 14.83 4.87
C ARG A 239 12.85 16.27 5.38
N CYS A 240 13.64 16.64 6.39
CA CYS A 240 13.74 18.04 6.83
C CYS A 240 14.30 18.95 5.72
N TYR A 241 15.34 18.52 5.00
CA TYR A 241 15.90 19.28 3.86
C TYR A 241 14.87 19.48 2.74
N GLN A 242 14.12 18.43 2.39
CA GLN A 242 13.08 18.47 1.35
C GLN A 242 12.03 19.52 1.65
N VAL A 243 11.43 19.47 2.84
CA VAL A 243 10.38 20.44 3.24
C VAL A 243 10.89 21.87 3.16
N LEU A 244 12.14 22.08 3.57
CA LEU A 244 12.75 23.40 3.48
C LEU A 244 12.90 23.84 2.02
N VAL A 245 13.50 23.02 1.15
CA VAL A 245 13.67 23.37 -0.27
C VAL A 245 12.33 23.57 -0.98
N GLU A 246 11.33 22.74 -0.69
CA GLU A 246 10.00 22.81 -1.29
C GLU A 246 9.23 24.09 -0.90
N GLN A 247 9.33 24.51 0.36
CA GLN A 247 8.44 25.54 0.91
C GLN A 247 9.13 26.88 1.18
N TYR A 248 10.45 26.88 1.36
CA TYR A 248 11.20 28.01 1.91
C TYR A 248 12.36 28.51 1.04
N TYR A 249 12.61 27.87 -0.12
CA TYR A 249 13.59 28.30 -1.12
C TYR A 249 12.95 28.51 -2.50
N PRO A 250 13.50 29.41 -3.35
CA PRO A 250 13.05 29.54 -4.73
C PRO A 250 13.44 28.30 -5.56
N GLN A 251 12.49 27.71 -6.28
CA GLN A 251 12.65 26.42 -6.97
C GLN A 251 13.75 26.40 -8.04
N ASN A 252 14.05 27.55 -8.65
CA ASN A 252 15.11 27.68 -9.66
C ASN A 252 16.46 28.15 -9.09
N ARG A 253 16.59 28.22 -7.75
CA ARG A 253 17.76 28.76 -7.05
C ARG A 253 18.35 27.80 -6.01
N ALA A 254 17.68 26.69 -5.70
CA ALA A 254 18.16 25.68 -4.77
C ALA A 254 18.00 24.27 -5.36
N LEU A 255 19.05 23.45 -5.26
CA LEU A 255 19.06 22.06 -5.69
C LEU A 255 19.44 21.17 -4.51
N LEU A 256 18.61 20.17 -4.23
CA LEU A 256 18.85 19.14 -3.22
C LEU A 256 19.34 17.85 -3.89
N ALA A 257 20.50 17.36 -3.48
CA ALA A 257 21.01 16.03 -3.81
C ALA A 257 21.58 15.37 -2.55
N VAL A 258 21.78 14.06 -2.55
CA VAL A 258 22.40 13.35 -1.43
C VAL A 258 23.85 13.00 -1.72
N PHE A 259 24.70 13.10 -0.71
CA PHE A 259 26.10 12.69 -0.77
C PHE A 259 26.27 11.32 -0.09
N PRO A 260 26.57 10.23 -0.83
CA PRO A 260 26.65 8.88 -0.29
C PRO A 260 27.91 8.60 0.54
N GLY A 261 28.67 9.64 0.90
CA GLY A 261 29.85 9.54 1.76
C GLY A 261 29.51 9.24 3.22
N ALA A 262 30.42 8.55 3.90
CA ALA A 262 30.40 8.44 5.35
C ALA A 262 31.11 9.65 5.98
N ILE A 263 30.56 10.16 7.09
CA ILE A 263 31.25 11.17 7.89
C ILE A 263 32.40 10.52 8.66
N ARG A 264 33.56 11.19 8.70
CA ARG A 264 34.79 10.71 9.33
C ARG A 264 35.02 11.30 10.72
N TYR A 265 34.35 12.40 11.03
CA TYR A 265 34.54 13.22 12.22
C TYR A 265 35.95 13.81 12.32
N ALA A 266 36.57 14.16 11.18
CA ALA A 266 37.93 14.73 11.16
C ALA A 266 37.95 16.27 11.21
N GLY A 267 36.84 16.90 11.63
CA GLY A 267 36.76 18.31 11.94
C GLY A 267 37.23 19.22 10.78
N PRO A 268 38.21 20.11 11.02
CA PRO A 268 38.72 21.03 9.99
C PRO A 268 39.21 20.33 8.72
N ARG A 269 39.92 19.20 8.83
CA ARG A 269 40.41 18.43 7.66
C ARG A 269 39.27 17.94 6.80
N GLU A 270 38.22 17.43 7.43
CA GLU A 270 37.01 16.99 6.73
C GLU A 270 36.18 18.16 6.17
N THR A 271 36.21 19.32 6.81
CA THR A 271 35.57 20.53 6.26
C THR A 271 36.21 20.95 4.94
N LEU A 272 37.56 21.02 4.90
CA LEU A 272 38.31 21.29 3.68
C LEU A 272 38.08 20.20 2.62
N PHE A 273 38.06 18.93 3.04
CA PHE A 273 37.76 17.80 2.16
C PHE A 273 36.41 17.98 1.46
N HIS A 274 35.37 18.33 2.21
CA HIS A 274 34.04 18.54 1.67
C HIS A 274 33.98 19.69 0.66
N ALA A 275 34.70 20.79 0.89
CA ALA A 275 34.81 21.88 -0.06
C ALA A 275 35.44 21.42 -1.39
N LEU A 276 36.57 20.70 -1.32
CA LEU A 276 37.24 20.15 -2.50
C LEU A 276 36.37 19.14 -3.26
N VAL A 277 35.63 18.29 -2.54
CA VAL A 277 34.64 17.40 -3.17
C VAL A 277 33.55 18.21 -3.87
N ARG A 278 33.06 19.31 -3.28
CA ARG A 278 32.00 20.14 -3.90
C ARG A 278 32.50 20.90 -5.13
N LYS A 279 33.79 21.24 -5.17
CA LYS A 279 34.45 21.70 -6.40
C LYS A 279 34.30 20.66 -7.53
N ASN A 280 34.45 19.36 -7.25
CA ASN A 280 34.21 18.32 -8.25
C ASN A 280 32.77 18.30 -8.75
N TYR A 281 31.79 18.58 -7.89
CA TYR A 281 30.38 18.74 -8.28
C TYR A 281 30.05 20.04 -9.03
N GLY A 282 31.00 20.97 -9.15
CA GLY A 282 30.82 22.25 -9.87
C GLY A 282 30.48 23.44 -8.98
N CYS A 283 30.56 23.32 -7.64
CA CYS A 283 30.39 24.47 -6.75
C CYS A 283 31.59 25.41 -6.82
N THR A 284 31.35 26.71 -7.04
CA THR A 284 32.37 27.76 -7.01
C THR A 284 32.63 28.29 -5.60
N HIS A 285 31.65 28.14 -4.71
CA HIS A 285 31.72 28.57 -3.32
C HIS A 285 31.33 27.42 -2.38
N PHE A 286 31.76 27.49 -1.13
CA PHE A 286 31.36 26.52 -0.10
C PHE A 286 31.11 27.21 1.23
N ILE A 287 29.97 26.90 1.86
CA ILE A 287 29.63 27.46 3.19
C ILE A 287 30.47 26.76 4.25
N VAL A 288 31.20 27.56 5.03
CA VAL A 288 32.04 27.11 6.14
C VAL A 288 31.48 27.70 7.43
N GLY A 289 31.03 26.84 8.34
CA GLY A 289 30.56 27.23 9.68
C GLY A 289 31.57 26.88 10.78
N ARG A 290 31.39 27.42 11.99
CA ARG A 290 32.31 27.28 13.13
C ARG A 290 32.62 25.84 13.57
N GLU A 291 31.65 24.93 13.49
CA GLU A 291 31.76 23.53 13.99
C GLU A 291 31.40 22.50 12.90
N TYR A 292 32.00 22.63 11.72
CA TYR A 292 31.72 21.70 10.62
C TYR A 292 32.47 20.36 10.80
N ALA A 293 31.73 19.25 10.71
CA ALA A 293 32.24 17.87 10.67
C ALA A 293 33.12 17.38 11.87
N GLY A 294 32.98 17.99 13.06
CA GLY A 294 33.63 17.55 14.30
C GLY A 294 32.63 17.06 15.37
N ILE A 295 33.16 16.57 16.49
CA ILE A 295 32.38 16.33 17.72
C ILE A 295 32.60 17.52 18.66
N GLU A 296 31.58 17.88 19.45
CA GLU A 296 31.64 18.90 20.51
C GLU A 296 32.64 18.47 21.60
N SER A 297 33.94 18.47 21.30
CA SER A 297 35.01 18.18 22.24
C SER A 297 36.37 18.71 21.75
N THR A 298 37.15 19.14 22.73
CA THR A 298 38.40 19.94 22.78
C THR A 298 39.63 19.46 21.98
N PHE A 299 39.50 18.61 20.96
CA PHE A 299 40.64 17.84 20.42
C PHE A 299 41.17 18.28 19.03
N ALA A 300 40.73 19.42 18.48
CA ALA A 300 41.26 19.90 17.19
C ALA A 300 42.54 20.74 17.38
N PRO A 301 43.71 20.32 16.86
CA PRO A 301 44.97 21.06 17.01
C PRO A 301 45.06 22.32 16.13
N ILE A 302 44.12 22.49 15.19
CA ILE A 302 44.05 23.57 14.20
C ILE A 302 42.59 23.98 14.06
N THR A 303 42.29 25.26 13.87
CA THR A 303 40.93 25.78 13.62
C THR A 303 40.52 25.66 12.15
N VAL A 304 39.23 25.82 11.87
CA VAL A 304 38.72 25.81 10.48
C VAL A 304 39.27 26.98 9.66
N ASP A 305 39.49 28.15 10.26
CA ASP A 305 40.09 29.28 9.55
C ASP A 305 41.57 29.00 9.23
N GLU A 306 42.34 28.49 10.19
CA GLU A 306 43.76 28.16 10.01
C GLU A 306 43.98 27.11 8.91
N ILE A 307 43.13 26.07 8.82
CA ILE A 307 43.33 25.03 7.79
C ILE A 307 43.07 25.54 6.37
N PHE A 308 42.08 26.43 6.17
CA PHE A 308 41.84 27.03 4.85
C PHE A 308 42.92 28.06 4.51
N ASN A 309 43.41 28.82 5.50
CA ASN A 309 44.50 29.80 5.33
C ASN A 309 45.87 29.15 5.09
N ALA A 310 46.03 27.84 5.33
CA ALA A 310 47.22 27.09 4.97
C ALA A 310 47.41 26.90 3.45
N PHE A 311 46.40 27.26 2.65
CA PHE A 311 46.43 27.16 1.19
C PHE A 311 46.09 28.51 0.56
N THR A 312 46.70 28.81 -0.59
CA THR A 312 46.32 29.97 -1.38
C THR A 312 44.96 29.75 -2.06
N PRO A 313 44.18 30.81 -2.34
CA PRO A 313 42.91 30.68 -3.06
C PRO A 313 43.04 29.97 -4.43
N ALA A 314 44.18 30.16 -5.11
CA ALA A 314 44.46 29.51 -6.39
C ALA A 314 44.66 27.99 -6.25
N GLU A 315 45.31 27.52 -5.19
CA GLU A 315 45.50 26.09 -4.93
C GLU A 315 44.18 25.37 -4.62
N LEU A 316 43.29 26.00 -3.83
CA LEU A 316 41.97 25.46 -3.54
C LEU A 316 41.08 25.51 -4.78
N GLY A 317 41.09 26.63 -5.50
CA GLY A 317 40.25 26.89 -6.65
C GLY A 317 38.74 26.91 -6.35
N ILE A 318 38.33 26.87 -5.08
CA ILE A 318 36.95 27.05 -4.59
C ILE A 318 36.97 28.10 -3.48
N THR A 319 35.98 28.99 -3.45
CA THR A 319 35.93 30.10 -2.50
C THR A 319 35.17 29.71 -1.23
N PRO A 320 35.80 29.64 -0.05
CA PRO A 320 35.09 29.43 1.21
C PRO A 320 34.31 30.69 1.63
N LEU A 321 33.11 30.50 2.15
CA LEU A 321 32.28 31.54 2.76
C LEU A 321 32.16 31.27 4.26
N PHE A 322 32.91 32.02 5.06
CA PHE A 322 32.97 31.84 6.51
C PHE A 322 31.81 32.53 7.22
N PHE A 323 31.07 31.75 8.02
CA PHE A 323 30.00 32.25 8.89
C PHE A 323 30.35 32.01 10.35
N ASP A 324 30.19 33.04 11.18
CA ASP A 324 30.32 32.89 12.64
C ASP A 324 29.18 32.04 13.21
N GLU A 325 29.31 31.73 14.50
CA GLU A 325 28.23 31.16 15.28
C GLU A 325 26.94 32.01 15.15
N THR A 326 25.84 31.34 14.81
CA THR A 326 24.54 31.97 14.61
C THR A 326 23.56 31.49 15.68
N PHE A 327 22.77 32.42 16.19
CA PHE A 327 21.81 32.19 17.28
C PHE A 327 20.51 32.93 16.98
N TYR A 328 19.42 32.48 17.58
CA TYR A 328 18.18 33.26 17.57
C TYR A 328 18.25 34.30 18.69
N CYS A 329 18.09 35.59 18.37
CA CYS A 329 18.03 36.64 19.38
C CYS A 329 16.58 37.04 19.63
N ARG A 330 16.12 36.92 20.89
CA ARG A 330 14.75 37.23 21.30
C ARG A 330 14.40 38.71 21.18
N ARG A 331 15.40 39.61 21.28
CA ARG A 331 15.20 41.05 21.09
C ARG A 331 15.21 41.48 19.62
N CYS A 332 16.00 40.82 18.79
CA CYS A 332 16.00 41.07 17.34
C CYS A 332 14.88 40.29 16.62
N GLU A 333 14.25 39.34 17.32
CA GLU A 333 13.24 38.40 16.80
C GLU A 333 13.70 37.63 15.53
N ALA A 334 15.01 37.47 15.38
CA ALA A 334 15.63 36.93 14.18
C ALA A 334 16.85 36.05 14.51
N VAL A 335 17.22 35.21 13.55
CA VAL A 335 18.53 34.56 13.55
C VAL A 335 19.58 35.58 13.14
N THR A 336 20.64 35.67 13.93
CA THR A 336 21.69 36.68 13.81
C THR A 336 23.03 36.08 14.25
N SER A 337 24.10 36.86 14.16
CA SER A 337 25.46 36.52 14.57
C SER A 337 26.04 37.64 15.45
N PRO A 338 27.18 37.42 16.11
CA PRO A 338 27.88 38.48 16.85
C PRO A 338 28.22 39.71 15.99
N LYS A 339 28.31 39.56 14.66
CA LYS A 339 28.57 40.66 13.72
C LYS A 339 27.34 41.55 13.48
N THR A 340 26.13 41.05 13.72
CA THR A 340 24.87 41.75 13.37
C THR A 340 23.94 41.99 14.56
N CYS A 341 24.25 41.46 15.75
CA CYS A 341 23.47 41.68 16.98
C CYS A 341 24.36 42.04 18.18
N PRO A 342 24.08 43.16 18.89
CA PRO A 342 24.85 43.59 20.04
C PRO A 342 24.40 42.98 21.38
N HIS A 343 23.28 42.24 21.43
CA HIS A 343 22.67 41.78 22.69
C HIS A 343 23.46 40.64 23.35
N GLY A 344 23.49 40.58 24.68
CA GLY A 344 24.25 39.58 25.46
C GLY A 344 23.61 38.18 25.48
N ALA A 345 24.29 37.20 26.09
CA ALA A 345 23.90 35.79 26.09
C ALA A 345 22.48 35.52 26.62
N GLN A 346 21.99 36.34 27.57
CA GLN A 346 20.64 36.23 28.12
C GLN A 346 19.52 36.39 27.07
N ASP A 347 19.78 37.16 26.01
CA ASP A 347 18.82 37.43 24.93
C ASP A 347 19.00 36.48 23.74
N ARG A 348 19.93 35.52 23.82
CA ARG A 348 20.30 34.59 22.75
C ARG A 348 19.78 33.18 23.04
N MET A 349 19.48 32.45 21.97
CA MET A 349 19.18 31.01 22.01
C MET A 349 20.11 30.30 21.03
N ALA A 350 20.92 29.39 21.54
CA ALA A 350 21.82 28.58 20.73
C ALA A 350 21.02 27.65 19.81
N LEU A 351 21.47 27.55 18.55
CA LEU A 351 20.82 26.75 17.51
C LEU A 351 21.73 25.58 17.13
N SER A 352 21.93 24.62 18.04
CA SER A 352 22.82 23.46 17.84
C SER A 352 22.06 22.13 17.77
N GLY A 353 22.67 21.13 17.11
CA GLY A 353 22.09 19.78 17.00
C GLY A 353 21.93 19.07 18.35
N ALA A 354 22.75 19.40 19.35
CA ALA A 354 22.65 18.86 20.71
C ALA A 354 21.34 19.29 21.40
N VAL A 355 20.96 20.56 21.25
CA VAL A 355 19.71 21.10 21.81
C VAL A 355 18.48 20.39 21.24
N VAL A 356 18.48 20.06 19.94
CA VAL A 356 17.39 19.26 19.34
C VAL A 356 17.31 17.88 19.97
N ARG A 357 18.43 17.19 20.11
CA ARG A 357 18.45 15.84 20.69
C ARG A 357 17.98 15.86 22.15
N GLU A 358 18.36 16.86 22.92
CA GLU A 358 17.90 17.07 24.30
C GLU A 358 16.38 17.31 24.36
N LEU A 359 15.87 18.25 23.57
CA LEU A 359 14.43 18.56 23.51
C LEU A 359 13.60 17.35 23.05
N LEU A 360 14.06 16.66 22.01
CA LEU A 360 13.45 15.42 21.50
C LEU A 360 13.51 14.30 22.54
N GLY A 361 14.62 14.15 23.27
CA GLY A 361 14.79 13.17 24.34
C GLY A 361 13.86 13.41 25.54
N ARG A 362 13.50 14.68 25.81
CA ARG A 362 12.51 15.06 26.83
C ARG A 362 11.06 15.02 26.34
N GLY A 363 10.83 14.75 25.06
CA GLY A 363 9.49 14.76 24.45
C GLY A 363 8.88 16.16 24.29
N GLU A 364 9.69 17.21 24.41
CA GLU A 364 9.27 18.60 24.28
C GLU A 364 9.12 19.02 22.81
N LEU A 365 8.32 20.07 22.56
CA LEU A 365 8.17 20.62 21.21
C LEU A 365 9.42 21.43 20.84
N VAL A 366 9.97 21.17 19.65
CA VAL A 366 11.05 22.01 19.09
C VAL A 366 10.49 23.41 18.81
N PRO A 367 11.04 24.48 19.44
CA PRO A 367 10.54 25.84 19.25
C PRO A 367 10.62 26.30 17.80
N THR A 368 9.71 27.19 17.39
CA THR A 368 9.67 27.75 16.03
C THR A 368 10.89 28.62 15.71
N GLU A 369 11.48 29.19 16.75
CA GLU A 369 12.73 29.92 16.78
C GLU A 369 13.92 29.00 16.42
N PHE A 370 13.77 27.69 16.66
CA PHE A 370 14.78 26.68 16.39
C PHE A 370 14.60 26.04 15.01
N ALA A 371 13.39 25.59 14.66
CA ALA A 371 13.07 24.96 13.38
C ALA A 371 11.69 25.40 12.85
N ARG A 372 11.50 25.36 11.53
CA ARG A 372 10.18 25.61 10.92
C ARG A 372 9.14 24.62 11.45
N PRO A 373 7.85 24.99 11.58
CA PRO A 373 6.82 24.12 12.17
C PRO A 373 6.73 22.73 11.52
N GLU A 374 6.86 22.66 10.20
CA GLU A 374 6.80 21.41 9.43
C GLU A 374 8.02 20.53 9.70
N VAL A 375 9.21 21.14 9.88
CA VAL A 375 10.44 20.43 10.26
C VAL A 375 10.34 19.93 11.71
N ALA A 376 9.83 20.77 12.63
CA ALA A 376 9.58 20.37 14.02
C ALA A 376 8.58 19.21 14.11
N GLU A 377 7.56 19.21 13.27
CA GLU A 377 6.58 18.12 13.19
C GLU A 377 7.20 16.81 12.69
N ILE A 378 8.07 16.86 11.67
CA ILE A 378 8.81 15.67 11.20
C ILE A 378 9.62 15.06 12.35
N LEU A 379 10.39 15.88 13.07
CA LEU A 379 11.21 15.44 14.20
C LEU A 379 10.35 14.89 15.34
N ARG A 380 9.22 15.54 15.65
CA ARG A 380 8.25 15.08 16.66
C ARG A 380 7.63 13.72 16.31
N ASN A 381 7.24 13.54 15.05
CA ASN A 381 6.63 12.29 14.59
C ASN A 381 7.62 11.12 14.70
N TRP A 382 8.89 11.36 14.37
CA TRP A 382 9.95 10.38 14.55
C TRP A 382 10.11 9.96 16.02
N VAL A 383 10.20 10.91 16.96
CA VAL A 383 10.34 10.61 18.40
C VAL A 383 9.16 9.80 18.94
N ARG A 384 7.94 10.06 18.44
CA ARG A 384 6.72 9.35 18.87
C ARG A 384 6.56 7.96 18.26
N GLY A 385 7.55 7.47 17.51
CA GLY A 385 7.48 6.19 16.80
C GLY A 385 6.40 6.17 15.72
N ALA A 386 5.94 7.34 15.25
CA ALA A 386 5.05 7.43 14.10
C ALA A 386 5.87 7.28 12.82
N ASP A 387 5.33 6.58 11.82
CA ASP A 387 5.94 6.50 10.49
C ASP A 387 6.17 7.90 9.92
N VAL A 388 7.42 8.37 9.97
CA VAL A 388 7.90 9.45 9.12
C VAL A 388 8.07 8.81 7.76
N ALA A 389 7.13 9.07 6.84
CA ALA A 389 7.12 8.48 5.51
C ALA A 389 8.54 8.45 4.91
N THR A 390 9.08 7.25 4.72
CA THR A 390 10.40 7.02 4.15
C THR A 390 10.34 7.34 2.66
N ALA A 391 10.70 8.60 2.33
CA ALA A 391 10.70 9.23 1.01
C ALA A 391 9.33 9.46 0.33
N PRO A 392 8.98 10.72 0.03
CA PRO A 392 8.00 11.07 -1.02
C PRO A 392 8.69 11.61 -2.29
N ALA A 393 7.97 11.43 -3.41
CA ALA A 393 8.42 11.59 -4.80
C ALA A 393 9.03 12.96 -5.17
N ALA A 394 9.95 12.94 -6.14
CA ALA A 394 10.60 14.11 -6.75
C ALA A 394 9.59 15.21 -7.13
N PRO A 395 9.95 16.51 -7.02
CA PRO A 395 9.12 17.59 -7.50
C PRO A 395 8.98 17.50 -9.02
N SER A 396 7.85 16.96 -9.44
CA SER A 396 7.37 16.99 -10.81
C SER A 396 6.75 18.36 -11.07
N THR A 397 7.28 19.10 -12.03
CA THR A 397 6.60 20.24 -12.67
C THR A 397 5.41 19.79 -13.52
N ALA A 398 5.17 18.48 -13.67
CA ALA A 398 3.97 17.95 -14.29
C ALA A 398 2.78 17.98 -13.30
N PRO A 399 1.56 18.26 -13.79
CA PRO A 399 0.36 18.37 -12.96
C PRO A 399 0.18 17.13 -12.08
N LYS A 400 -0.21 17.35 -10.81
CA LYS A 400 -0.41 16.28 -9.83
C LYS A 400 -1.48 15.31 -10.33
N GLU A 401 -1.04 14.10 -10.64
CA GLU A 401 -1.88 13.01 -11.14
C GLU A 401 -3.08 12.76 -10.22
N THR A 402 -4.29 12.71 -10.77
CA THR A 402 -5.50 12.35 -10.01
C THR A 402 -5.46 10.89 -9.58
N LYS A 403 -6.28 10.50 -8.60
CA LYS A 403 -6.39 9.08 -8.18
C LYS A 403 -6.77 8.16 -9.34
N ALA A 404 -7.57 8.65 -10.30
CA ALA A 404 -7.97 7.91 -11.49
C ALA A 404 -6.78 7.74 -12.43
N GLN A 405 -6.14 8.85 -12.82
CA GLN A 405 -4.96 8.83 -13.69
C GLN A 405 -3.87 7.91 -13.13
N ARG A 406 -3.58 7.98 -11.83
CA ARG A 406 -2.58 7.12 -11.16
C ARG A 406 -2.90 5.64 -11.29
N ALA A 407 -4.16 5.28 -11.07
CA ALA A 407 -4.54 3.89 -11.16
C ALA A 407 -4.53 3.39 -12.61
N GLU A 408 -4.93 4.23 -13.58
CA GLU A 408 -4.86 3.89 -15.00
C GLU A 408 -3.41 3.71 -15.48
N ARG A 409 -2.50 4.62 -15.09
CA ARG A 409 -1.08 4.51 -15.40
C ARG A 409 -0.48 3.25 -14.81
N LEU A 410 -0.66 2.99 -13.51
CA LEU A 410 -0.14 1.78 -12.85
C LEU A 410 -0.63 0.49 -13.53
N LYS A 411 -1.91 0.44 -13.96
CA LYS A 411 -2.44 -0.71 -14.70
C LYS A 411 -1.79 -0.86 -16.08
N ARG A 412 -1.41 0.22 -16.76
CA ARG A 412 -0.73 0.15 -18.07
C ARG A 412 0.74 -0.24 -17.94
N GLU A 413 1.39 0.13 -16.85
CA GLU A 413 2.80 -0.18 -16.59
C GLU A 413 3.05 -1.68 -16.39
N SER A 414 2.07 -2.44 -15.89
CA SER A 414 2.27 -3.86 -15.63
C SER A 414 0.96 -4.64 -15.58
N ASN A 415 0.92 -5.79 -16.26
CA ASN A 415 -0.07 -6.82 -16.03
C ASN A 415 0.28 -7.60 -14.75
N PRO A 416 -0.44 -7.43 -13.63
CA PRO A 416 0.00 -7.99 -12.36
C PRO A 416 -0.03 -9.52 -12.33
N TRP A 417 -0.86 -10.16 -13.15
CA TRP A 417 -1.01 -11.62 -13.21
C TRP A 417 0.24 -12.35 -13.71
N GLU A 418 1.18 -11.64 -14.34
CA GLU A 418 2.44 -12.23 -14.84
C GLU A 418 3.57 -12.17 -13.80
N ASN A 419 3.35 -11.50 -12.67
CA ASN A 419 4.42 -11.12 -11.74
C ASN A 419 4.48 -11.99 -10.47
N LEU A 420 4.23 -13.30 -10.57
CA LEU A 420 4.30 -14.19 -9.40
C LEU A 420 5.71 -14.25 -8.80
N GLU A 421 6.76 -14.21 -9.63
CA GLU A 421 8.14 -14.24 -9.13
C GLU A 421 8.49 -12.99 -8.32
N THR A 422 7.88 -11.84 -8.65
CA THR A 422 8.01 -10.62 -7.85
C THR A 422 7.40 -10.80 -6.46
N ILE A 423 6.26 -11.49 -6.36
CA ILE A 423 5.64 -11.82 -5.06
C ILE A 423 6.53 -12.80 -4.27
N ARG A 424 7.10 -13.80 -4.93
CA ARG A 424 8.06 -14.74 -4.31
C ARG A 424 9.29 -14.02 -3.77
N ARG A 425 9.81 -13.03 -4.50
CA ARG A 425 10.90 -12.17 -4.00
C ARG A 425 10.47 -11.41 -2.75
N PHE A 426 9.31 -10.75 -2.75
CA PHE A 426 8.81 -10.06 -1.55
C PHE A 426 8.62 -10.99 -0.35
N ALA A 427 8.21 -12.23 -0.58
CA ALA A 427 8.10 -13.25 0.46
C ALA A 427 9.46 -13.63 1.06
N ARG A 428 10.53 -13.65 0.25
CA ARG A 428 11.90 -13.87 0.74
C ARG A 428 12.46 -12.64 1.48
N ASP A 429 12.19 -11.45 0.95
CA ASP A 429 12.76 -10.20 1.44
C ASP A 429 11.94 -9.55 2.58
N GLY A 430 10.78 -10.12 2.90
CA GLY A 430 9.88 -9.67 3.97
C GLY A 430 9.01 -8.46 3.60
N TYR A 431 7.99 -8.19 4.42
CA TYR A 431 6.93 -7.19 4.13
C TYR A 431 7.46 -5.77 3.82
N GLN A 432 8.56 -5.35 4.47
CA GLN A 432 9.15 -4.03 4.29
C GLN A 432 9.80 -3.83 2.91
N SER A 433 10.04 -4.90 2.15
CA SER A 433 10.57 -4.82 0.79
C SER A 433 9.53 -4.40 -0.24
N ILE A 434 8.24 -4.45 0.12
CA ILE A 434 7.14 -4.29 -0.83
C ILE A 434 6.92 -2.80 -1.16
N PRO A 435 7.00 -2.39 -2.44
CA PRO A 435 6.71 -1.03 -2.84
C PRO A 435 5.24 -0.64 -2.61
N ALA A 436 4.98 0.64 -2.35
CA ALA A 436 3.63 1.16 -2.13
C ALA A 436 2.67 0.89 -3.32
N ALA A 437 3.17 0.87 -4.56
CA ALA A 437 2.36 0.54 -5.75
C ALA A 437 1.84 -0.91 -5.68
N TRP A 438 2.64 -1.84 -5.16
CA TRP A 438 2.24 -3.22 -4.96
C TRP A 438 1.18 -3.35 -3.87
N LEU A 439 1.42 -2.79 -2.69
CA LEU A 439 0.49 -2.83 -1.55
C LEU A 439 -0.88 -2.20 -1.88
N ASN A 440 -0.88 -1.13 -2.66
CA ASN A 440 -2.09 -0.35 -2.93
C ASN A 440 -2.81 -0.72 -4.24
N THR A 441 -2.15 -1.43 -5.15
CA THR A 441 -2.70 -1.71 -6.48
C THR A 441 -2.51 -3.17 -6.89
N TYR A 442 -1.28 -3.63 -7.08
CA TYR A 442 -1.01 -4.89 -7.81
C TYR A 442 -1.41 -6.16 -7.06
N PHE A 443 -1.23 -6.22 -5.73
CA PHE A 443 -1.68 -7.39 -4.94
C PHE A 443 -3.17 -7.69 -5.10
N ARG A 444 -3.98 -6.68 -5.41
CA ARG A 444 -5.42 -6.84 -5.60
C ARG A 444 -5.75 -7.75 -6.79
N TRP A 445 -4.90 -7.83 -7.81
CA TRP A 445 -5.11 -8.76 -8.94
C TRP A 445 -4.92 -10.22 -8.54
N TRP A 446 -4.15 -10.46 -7.48
CA TRP A 446 -3.90 -11.77 -6.87
C TRP A 446 -4.85 -12.09 -5.72
N GLY A 447 -5.92 -11.32 -5.56
CA GLY A 447 -6.88 -11.54 -4.48
C GLY A 447 -6.42 -11.11 -3.10
N ALA A 448 -5.27 -10.44 -2.99
CA ALA A 448 -4.70 -9.98 -1.73
C ALA A 448 -4.97 -8.48 -1.51
N TYR A 449 -5.42 -8.11 -0.31
CA TYR A 449 -5.49 -6.72 0.17
C TYR A 449 -4.70 -6.56 1.44
N THR A 450 -4.04 -5.41 1.61
CA THR A 450 -3.62 -4.97 2.95
C THR A 450 -4.83 -4.88 3.87
N GLN A 451 -4.71 -5.45 5.06
CA GLN A 451 -5.78 -5.44 6.07
C GLN A 451 -5.62 -4.28 7.05
N GLY A 452 -6.71 -3.91 7.73
CA GLY A 452 -6.75 -2.85 8.75
C GLY A 452 -6.27 -3.30 10.13
N ASP A 453 -6.04 -2.31 10.99
CA ASP A 453 -5.57 -2.44 12.37
C ASP A 453 -6.67 -2.67 13.42
N GLY A 454 -7.94 -2.80 13.00
CA GLY A 454 -9.08 -2.93 13.92
C GLY A 454 -9.81 -1.62 14.22
N ILE A 455 -9.24 -0.45 13.86
CA ILE A 455 -9.84 0.87 14.14
C ILE A 455 -10.67 1.36 12.94
N GLY A 456 -10.30 0.95 11.74
CA GLY A 456 -10.96 1.34 10.49
C GLY A 456 -10.68 2.78 10.07
N ALA A 457 -11.61 3.38 9.33
CA ALA A 457 -11.40 4.67 8.64
C ALA A 457 -11.06 5.84 9.58
N VAL A 458 -11.42 5.77 10.86
CA VAL A 458 -11.14 6.81 11.86
C VAL A 458 -9.72 6.74 12.42
N GLY A 459 -9.02 5.61 12.27
CA GLY A 459 -7.67 5.41 12.78
C GLY A 459 -6.54 5.86 11.84
N GLY A 460 -6.86 6.16 10.58
CA GLY A 460 -5.88 6.50 9.54
C GLY A 460 -6.08 7.88 8.90
N LYS A 461 -5.65 8.03 7.64
CA LYS A 461 -5.66 9.32 6.91
C LYS A 461 -6.64 9.24 5.74
N SER A 462 -7.30 10.37 5.43
CA SER A 462 -8.18 10.50 4.25
C SER A 462 -9.30 9.47 4.16
N GLY A 463 -9.86 9.03 5.30
CA GLY A 463 -10.97 8.07 5.35
C GLY A 463 -10.55 6.61 5.12
N GLU A 464 -9.25 6.30 5.20
CA GLU A 464 -8.72 4.94 5.15
C GLU A 464 -7.88 4.66 6.41
N GLY A 465 -8.19 3.57 7.10
CA GLY A 465 -7.51 3.11 8.31
C GLY A 465 -6.08 2.63 8.06
N LYS A 466 -5.30 2.49 9.13
CA LYS A 466 -3.90 2.04 9.02
C LYS A 466 -3.85 0.58 8.57
N ALA A 467 -2.89 0.27 7.71
CA ALA A 467 -2.61 -1.10 7.31
C ALA A 467 -1.65 -1.75 8.31
N VAL A 468 -1.88 -3.03 8.61
CA VAL A 468 -0.92 -3.88 9.35
C VAL A 468 -0.16 -4.76 8.35
N PRO A 469 1.00 -5.36 8.72
CA PRO A 469 1.84 -6.14 7.81
C PRO A 469 1.29 -7.54 7.50
N TYR A 470 0.01 -7.60 7.15
CA TYR A 470 -0.73 -8.81 6.84
C TYR A 470 -1.72 -8.56 5.70
N PHE A 471 -2.10 -9.63 5.04
CA PHE A 471 -3.02 -9.62 3.93
C PHE A 471 -4.33 -10.31 4.28
N MET A 472 -5.43 -9.72 3.81
CA MET A 472 -6.64 -10.47 3.50
C MET A 472 -6.44 -11.14 2.15
N VAL A 473 -6.68 -12.45 2.07
CA VAL A 473 -6.65 -13.22 0.83
C VAL A 473 -8.03 -13.76 0.51
N ARG A 474 -8.51 -13.49 -0.71
CA ARG A 474 -9.81 -14.01 -1.18
C ARG A 474 -9.62 -15.11 -2.21
N ILE A 475 -10.25 -16.24 -1.95
CA ILE A 475 -10.20 -17.46 -2.77
C ILE A 475 -11.39 -17.47 -3.72
N ARG A 476 -11.12 -17.62 -5.02
CA ARG A 476 -12.12 -17.69 -6.09
C ARG A 476 -12.76 -19.06 -6.09
N ILE A 477 -14.09 -19.08 -6.05
CA ILE A 477 -14.87 -20.32 -6.08
C ILE A 477 -16.06 -20.07 -7.04
N PRO A 478 -15.86 -20.24 -8.37
CA PRO A 478 -16.91 -19.97 -9.34
C PRO A 478 -18.15 -20.80 -9.06
N ASN A 479 -19.34 -20.18 -9.12
CA ASN A 479 -20.62 -20.80 -8.76
C ASN A 479 -20.67 -21.35 -7.31
N GLY A 480 -19.74 -20.96 -6.45
CA GLY A 480 -19.60 -21.49 -5.10
C GLY A 480 -19.28 -22.98 -5.01
N GLN A 481 -18.86 -23.63 -6.11
CA GLN A 481 -18.60 -25.06 -6.17
C GLN A 481 -17.24 -25.44 -5.55
N LEU A 482 -17.27 -26.29 -4.52
CA LEU A 482 -16.10 -26.83 -3.84
C LEU A 482 -16.16 -28.35 -3.73
N PHE A 483 -14.99 -28.96 -3.55
CA PHE A 483 -14.84 -30.35 -3.11
C PHE A 483 -14.23 -30.43 -1.70
N SER A 484 -14.40 -31.57 -1.04
CA SER A 484 -13.92 -31.82 0.32
C SER A 484 -12.41 -31.61 0.45
N HIS A 485 -11.60 -32.09 -0.50
CA HIS A 485 -10.15 -31.86 -0.51
C HIS A 485 -9.80 -30.37 -0.63
N GLN A 486 -10.55 -29.61 -1.42
CA GLN A 486 -10.37 -28.16 -1.55
C GLN A 486 -10.67 -27.46 -0.22
N LEU A 487 -11.77 -27.81 0.44
CA LEU A 487 -12.12 -27.23 1.74
C LEU A 487 -11.08 -27.59 2.82
N ARG A 488 -10.53 -28.82 2.80
CA ARG A 488 -9.41 -29.21 3.68
C ARG A 488 -8.15 -28.38 3.43
N THR A 489 -7.80 -28.12 2.16
CA THR A 489 -6.68 -27.22 1.83
C THR A 489 -6.94 -25.82 2.41
N ILE A 490 -8.15 -25.27 2.25
CA ILE A 490 -8.50 -23.97 2.84
C ILE A 490 -8.39 -24.01 4.37
N ALA A 491 -8.88 -25.08 5.01
CA ALA A 491 -8.80 -25.26 6.46
C ALA A 491 -7.35 -25.28 6.97
N GLN A 492 -6.44 -25.93 6.24
CA GLN A 492 -5.01 -25.96 6.56
C GLN A 492 -4.41 -24.55 6.64
N PHE A 493 -4.65 -23.71 5.63
CA PHE A 493 -4.17 -22.33 5.64
C PHE A 493 -4.93 -21.44 6.62
N THR A 494 -6.19 -21.78 6.89
CA THR A 494 -6.99 -21.09 7.91
C THR A 494 -6.35 -21.23 9.29
N GLU A 495 -5.93 -22.44 9.66
CA GLU A 495 -5.23 -22.71 10.91
C GLU A 495 -3.80 -22.14 10.92
N ARG A 496 -3.03 -22.43 9.87
CA ARG A 496 -1.60 -22.11 9.81
C ARG A 496 -1.30 -20.62 9.66
N SER A 497 -2.06 -19.94 8.79
CA SER A 497 -1.72 -18.61 8.29
C SER A 497 -2.81 -17.57 8.57
N ALA A 498 -4.01 -17.99 8.99
CA ALA A 498 -5.15 -17.09 9.17
C ALA A 498 -5.74 -17.02 10.59
N ARG A 499 -4.99 -17.51 11.58
CA ARG A 499 -5.39 -17.50 13.01
C ARG A 499 -6.72 -18.20 13.28
N GLY A 500 -6.98 -19.29 12.56
CA GLY A 500 -8.05 -20.24 12.88
C GLY A 500 -9.44 -19.91 12.33
N HIS A 501 -9.64 -18.77 11.66
CA HIS A 501 -10.94 -18.37 11.11
C HIS A 501 -10.90 -17.96 9.64
N ALA A 502 -12.00 -18.25 8.94
CA ALA A 502 -12.22 -17.87 7.56
C ALA A 502 -13.69 -17.48 7.32
N ASP A 503 -13.93 -16.57 6.40
CA ASP A 503 -15.25 -15.97 6.18
C ASP A 503 -15.80 -16.27 4.77
N ILE A 504 -16.95 -16.94 4.68
CA ILE A 504 -17.77 -17.03 3.47
C ILE A 504 -18.32 -15.65 3.12
N THR A 505 -18.23 -15.31 1.84
CA THR A 505 -18.56 -13.98 1.35
C THR A 505 -19.89 -13.96 0.61
N VAL A 506 -20.49 -12.78 0.49
CA VAL A 506 -21.71 -12.56 -0.32
C VAL A 506 -21.54 -12.73 -1.84
N ARG A 507 -20.42 -13.33 -2.26
CA ARG A 507 -20.09 -13.67 -3.65
C ARG A 507 -19.52 -15.08 -3.74
N GLU A 508 -19.90 -15.95 -2.82
CA GLU A 508 -19.56 -17.39 -2.85
C GLU A 508 -18.05 -17.66 -2.77
N ASN A 509 -17.26 -16.70 -2.28
CA ASN A 509 -15.84 -16.90 -2.00
C ASN A 509 -15.63 -17.25 -0.53
N ILE A 510 -14.41 -17.68 -0.20
CA ILE A 510 -13.88 -17.70 1.17
C ILE A 510 -12.76 -16.66 1.31
N GLN A 511 -12.71 -15.96 2.44
CA GLN A 511 -11.66 -15.00 2.79
C GLN A 511 -10.86 -15.47 4.00
N LEU A 512 -9.54 -15.30 3.91
CA LEU A 512 -8.58 -15.47 4.98
C LEU A 512 -8.06 -14.10 5.38
N HIS A 513 -7.80 -13.89 6.67
CA HIS A 513 -7.16 -12.69 7.23
C HIS A 513 -5.84 -13.08 7.88
N TRP A 514 -5.01 -12.12 8.28
CA TRP A 514 -3.72 -12.36 8.95
C TRP A 514 -2.65 -13.09 8.13
N VAL A 515 -2.82 -13.23 6.82
CA VAL A 515 -1.86 -13.98 6.01
C VAL A 515 -0.59 -13.13 5.83
N PRO A 516 0.59 -13.59 6.27
CA PRO A 516 1.85 -12.86 6.10
C PRO A 516 2.35 -12.97 4.64
N ILE A 517 3.26 -12.09 4.20
CA ILE A 517 3.76 -12.11 2.81
C ILE A 517 4.52 -13.41 2.52
N GLU A 518 5.21 -13.94 3.53
CA GLU A 518 6.02 -15.15 3.51
C GLU A 518 5.18 -16.37 3.11
N ASP A 519 3.90 -16.41 3.52
CA ASP A 519 2.98 -17.50 3.23
C ASP A 519 2.26 -17.36 1.88
N LEU A 520 2.24 -16.17 1.27
CA LEU A 520 1.43 -15.95 0.06
C LEU A 520 1.82 -16.86 -1.12
N PRO A 521 3.11 -17.05 -1.46
CA PRO A 521 3.48 -17.93 -2.57
C PRO A 521 3.05 -19.39 -2.33
N ASP A 522 3.31 -19.93 -1.14
CA ASP A 522 2.94 -21.30 -0.77
C ASP A 522 1.42 -21.47 -0.78
N LEU A 523 0.68 -20.48 -0.27
CA LEU A 523 -0.78 -20.46 -0.32
C LEU A 523 -1.31 -20.47 -1.74
N PHE A 524 -0.79 -19.62 -2.63
CA PHE A 524 -1.23 -19.59 -4.03
C PHE A 524 -0.94 -20.91 -4.74
N GLU A 525 0.22 -21.50 -4.51
CA GLU A 525 0.62 -22.75 -5.13
C GLU A 525 -0.23 -23.94 -4.66
N ASN A 526 -0.45 -24.08 -3.35
CA ASN A 526 -1.28 -25.17 -2.81
C ASN A 526 -2.77 -25.03 -3.19
N LEU A 527 -3.29 -23.80 -3.20
CA LEU A 527 -4.64 -23.56 -3.74
C LEU A 527 -4.71 -23.96 -5.22
N SER A 528 -3.73 -23.57 -6.04
CA SER A 528 -3.66 -23.96 -7.45
C SER A 528 -3.60 -25.48 -7.64
N ARG A 529 -2.78 -26.19 -6.84
CA ARG A 529 -2.69 -27.65 -6.86
C ARG A 529 -4.01 -28.32 -6.46
N ALA A 530 -4.79 -27.72 -5.58
CA ALA A 530 -6.13 -28.16 -5.22
C ALA A 530 -7.21 -27.80 -6.27
N GLY A 531 -6.87 -27.07 -7.33
CA GLY A 531 -7.81 -26.61 -8.35
C GLY A 531 -8.56 -25.33 -7.99
N LEU A 532 -8.05 -24.54 -7.04
CA LEU A 532 -8.56 -23.22 -6.65
C LEU A 532 -7.63 -22.10 -7.14
N ALA A 533 -8.12 -20.87 -7.17
CA ALA A 533 -7.29 -19.71 -7.52
C ALA A 533 -7.67 -18.49 -6.66
N THR A 534 -6.75 -17.54 -6.50
CA THR A 534 -7.03 -16.23 -5.87
C THR A 534 -7.08 -15.10 -6.89
N MET A 535 -6.59 -15.35 -8.12
CA MET A 535 -6.54 -14.37 -9.20
C MET A 535 -7.92 -13.80 -9.53
N GLY A 536 -7.96 -12.48 -9.71
CA GLY A 536 -9.14 -11.72 -10.12
C GLY A 536 -10.28 -11.63 -9.11
N THR A 537 -10.10 -12.11 -7.87
CA THR A 537 -11.12 -11.96 -6.82
C THR A 537 -11.22 -10.53 -6.27
N CYS A 538 -10.20 -9.72 -6.57
CA CYS A 538 -10.00 -8.34 -6.18
C CYS A 538 -9.53 -7.51 -7.41
N GLY A 539 -9.15 -6.24 -7.23
CA GLY A 539 -8.69 -5.40 -8.36
C GLY A 539 -9.79 -4.83 -9.27
N ASP A 540 -9.38 -4.22 -10.37
CA ASP A 540 -10.23 -3.66 -11.44
C ASP A 540 -10.36 -4.68 -12.60
N VAL A 541 -10.94 -5.83 -12.25
CA VAL A 541 -11.15 -7.01 -13.11
C VAL A 541 -12.48 -7.69 -12.77
N THR A 542 -12.80 -8.75 -13.51
CA THR A 542 -13.94 -9.63 -13.27
C THR A 542 -13.79 -10.41 -11.96
N ARG A 543 -14.67 -10.11 -11.01
CA ARG A 543 -14.79 -10.80 -9.72
C ARG A 543 -15.29 -12.23 -9.90
N ASN A 544 -15.42 -12.97 -8.79
CA ASN A 544 -16.06 -14.28 -8.81
C ASN A 544 -17.42 -14.20 -9.51
N ILE A 545 -17.61 -15.05 -10.51
CA ILE A 545 -18.88 -15.17 -11.24
C ILE A 545 -19.74 -16.09 -10.41
N THR A 546 -20.87 -15.56 -9.95
CA THR A 546 -21.80 -16.27 -9.07
C THR A 546 -22.85 -16.99 -9.88
N GLY A 547 -23.49 -17.98 -9.26
CA GLY A 547 -24.59 -18.72 -9.86
C GLY A 547 -25.42 -19.42 -8.79
N CYS A 548 -26.21 -20.42 -9.16
CA CYS A 548 -26.95 -21.16 -8.15
C CYS A 548 -26.02 -22.17 -7.46
N PRO A 549 -25.90 -22.19 -6.12
CA PRO A 549 -25.08 -23.19 -5.43
C PRO A 549 -25.56 -24.61 -5.72
N VAL A 550 -26.86 -24.82 -5.90
CA VAL A 550 -27.46 -26.12 -6.22
C VAL A 550 -27.71 -26.35 -7.71
N ALA A 551 -27.04 -25.58 -8.57
CA ALA A 551 -27.05 -25.83 -10.01
C ALA A 551 -26.61 -27.28 -10.31
N GLY A 552 -27.36 -27.94 -11.16
CA GLY A 552 -27.13 -29.33 -11.55
C GLY A 552 -27.76 -30.36 -10.60
N VAL A 553 -28.37 -29.98 -9.48
CA VAL A 553 -29.07 -30.92 -8.56
C VAL A 553 -30.45 -30.44 -8.10
N ASP A 554 -30.74 -29.14 -8.20
CA ASP A 554 -32.04 -28.56 -7.86
C ASP A 554 -33.16 -29.24 -8.66
N ALA A 555 -34.23 -29.65 -7.98
CA ALA A 555 -35.39 -30.28 -8.62
C ALA A 555 -36.15 -29.30 -9.52
N ASP A 556 -36.06 -28.01 -9.21
CA ASP A 556 -36.84 -26.96 -9.86
C ASP A 556 -35.99 -26.09 -10.81
N GLU A 557 -34.71 -26.38 -11.05
CA GLU A 557 -33.91 -25.58 -11.98
C GLU A 557 -34.44 -25.67 -13.41
N LEU A 558 -34.41 -24.54 -14.13
CA LEU A 558 -34.76 -24.55 -15.56
C LEU A 558 -33.63 -25.13 -16.41
N ILE A 559 -32.39 -24.91 -16.00
CA ILE A 559 -31.17 -25.39 -16.66
C ILE A 559 -29.99 -25.31 -15.69
N ASP A 560 -29.03 -26.24 -15.81
CA ASP A 560 -27.75 -26.10 -15.11
C ASP A 560 -26.88 -25.05 -15.83
N ALA A 561 -26.75 -23.88 -15.22
CA ALA A 561 -25.94 -22.77 -15.73
C ALA A 561 -24.47 -22.82 -15.26
N SER A 562 -24.09 -23.76 -14.38
CA SER A 562 -22.74 -23.82 -13.84
C SER A 562 -21.65 -24.03 -14.91
N PRO A 563 -21.86 -24.78 -16.02
CA PRO A 563 -20.87 -24.85 -17.10
C PRO A 563 -20.56 -23.49 -17.74
N LEU A 564 -21.56 -22.61 -17.85
CA LEU A 564 -21.39 -21.25 -18.35
C LEU A 564 -20.62 -20.36 -17.37
N VAL A 565 -20.86 -20.51 -16.06
CA VAL A 565 -20.09 -19.79 -15.02
C VAL A 565 -18.61 -20.17 -15.08
N GLN A 566 -18.31 -21.46 -15.23
CA GLN A 566 -16.95 -21.97 -15.35
C GLN A 566 -16.29 -21.48 -16.66
N ALA A 567 -17.00 -21.55 -17.79
CA ALA A 567 -16.49 -21.11 -19.08
C ALA A 567 -16.25 -19.58 -19.12
N ALA A 568 -17.19 -18.78 -18.61
CA ALA A 568 -17.03 -17.33 -18.50
C ALA A 568 -15.88 -16.94 -17.56
N THR A 569 -15.68 -17.71 -16.48
CA THR A 569 -14.53 -17.51 -15.59
C THR A 569 -13.22 -17.75 -16.33
N ARG A 570 -13.08 -18.86 -17.06
CA ARG A 570 -11.87 -19.14 -17.87
C ARG A 570 -11.65 -18.11 -18.99
N MET A 571 -12.72 -17.61 -19.59
CA MET A 571 -12.65 -16.62 -20.66
C MET A 571 -12.10 -15.26 -20.19
N LEU A 572 -12.47 -14.83 -18.98
CA LEU A 572 -12.16 -13.48 -18.48
C LEU A 572 -10.98 -13.44 -17.50
N ASN A 573 -10.80 -14.47 -16.67
CA ASN A 573 -9.80 -14.46 -15.60
C ASN A 573 -8.48 -15.07 -16.08
N GLY A 574 -7.36 -14.37 -15.83
CA GLY A 574 -6.06 -14.76 -16.38
C GLY A 574 -5.91 -14.44 -17.87
N ASN A 575 -6.90 -13.77 -18.47
CA ASN A 575 -6.85 -13.31 -19.86
C ASN A 575 -6.33 -11.86 -19.93
N PRO A 576 -5.19 -11.60 -20.61
CA PRO A 576 -4.62 -10.24 -20.71
C PRO A 576 -5.53 -9.22 -21.41
N ASP A 577 -6.58 -9.64 -22.11
CA ASP A 577 -7.55 -8.70 -22.68
C ASP A 577 -8.43 -8.04 -21.61
N PHE A 578 -8.52 -8.63 -20.40
CA PHE A 578 -9.47 -8.25 -19.35
C PHE A 578 -8.84 -7.99 -17.98
N TYR A 579 -7.50 -7.90 -17.87
CA TYR A 579 -6.85 -7.50 -16.61
C TYR A 579 -7.02 -6.01 -16.30
N ASN A 580 -7.34 -5.16 -17.29
CA ASN A 580 -7.43 -3.72 -17.14
C ASN A 580 -8.85 -3.20 -17.45
N LEU A 581 -9.80 -3.46 -16.56
CA LEU A 581 -11.13 -2.85 -16.63
C LEU A 581 -11.15 -1.50 -15.89
N PRO A 582 -12.14 -0.60 -16.13
CA PRO A 582 -12.23 0.66 -15.39
C PRO A 582 -12.36 0.47 -13.87
N ARG A 583 -13.08 -0.57 -13.44
CA ARG A 583 -13.31 -0.90 -12.03
C ARG A 583 -13.68 -2.38 -11.85
N LYS A 584 -13.97 -2.79 -10.61
CA LYS A 584 -14.53 -4.12 -10.30
C LYS A 584 -15.77 -4.44 -11.15
N TYR A 585 -15.79 -5.63 -11.75
CA TYR A 585 -16.86 -6.09 -12.62
C TYR A 585 -17.47 -7.39 -12.09
N LYS A 586 -18.78 -7.44 -11.92
CA LYS A 586 -19.51 -8.53 -11.26
C LYS A 586 -20.53 -9.12 -12.21
N ILE A 587 -20.44 -10.43 -12.42
CA ILE A 587 -21.34 -11.19 -13.28
C ILE A 587 -22.05 -12.24 -12.42
N THR A 588 -23.29 -12.52 -12.76
CA THR A 588 -23.98 -13.73 -12.31
C THR A 588 -24.70 -14.41 -13.47
N ILE A 589 -24.68 -15.74 -13.47
CA ILE A 589 -25.38 -16.57 -14.44
C ILE A 589 -26.12 -17.64 -13.65
N THR A 590 -27.44 -17.71 -13.75
CA THR A 590 -28.22 -18.65 -12.93
C THR A 590 -29.37 -19.25 -13.72
N GLY A 591 -29.56 -20.56 -13.54
CA GLY A 591 -30.74 -21.29 -14.01
C GLY A 591 -31.75 -21.62 -12.92
N CYS A 592 -31.50 -21.15 -11.69
CA CYS A 592 -32.36 -21.39 -10.54
C CYS A 592 -33.60 -20.48 -10.59
N ARG A 593 -34.78 -21.06 -10.28
CA ARG A 593 -36.04 -20.31 -10.20
C ARG A 593 -36.09 -19.33 -9.04
N ALA A 594 -35.34 -19.58 -7.96
CA ALA A 594 -35.30 -18.70 -6.79
C ALA A 594 -34.43 -17.44 -6.99
N TRP A 595 -33.64 -17.37 -8.07
CA TRP A 595 -32.72 -16.25 -8.34
C TRP A 595 -31.81 -15.94 -7.13
N CYS A 596 -31.36 -17.00 -6.45
CA CYS A 596 -30.54 -16.93 -5.23
C CYS A 596 -29.20 -16.19 -5.39
N ALA A 597 -28.72 -16.03 -6.64
CA ALA A 597 -27.49 -15.30 -6.95
C ALA A 597 -27.68 -13.77 -7.11
N TYR A 598 -28.91 -13.27 -6.94
CA TYR A 598 -29.30 -11.86 -7.00
C TYR A 598 -28.87 -11.14 -8.31
N PRO A 599 -29.40 -11.55 -9.49
CA PRO A 599 -29.06 -10.93 -10.78
C PRO A 599 -29.27 -9.41 -10.84
N GLU A 600 -30.14 -8.87 -10.00
CA GLU A 600 -30.52 -7.46 -9.95
C GLU A 600 -29.38 -6.53 -9.48
N ILE A 601 -28.34 -7.06 -8.82
CA ILE A 601 -27.29 -6.23 -8.20
C ILE A 601 -25.89 -6.42 -8.81
N ASN A 602 -25.80 -7.13 -9.94
CA ASN A 602 -24.58 -7.42 -10.66
C ASN A 602 -24.42 -6.50 -11.88
N ASP A 603 -23.18 -6.25 -12.32
CA ASP A 603 -22.95 -5.48 -13.55
C ASP A 603 -23.57 -6.22 -14.76
N VAL A 604 -23.59 -7.56 -14.72
CA VAL A 604 -24.33 -8.43 -15.65
C VAL A 604 -25.09 -9.50 -14.88
N GLY A 605 -26.37 -9.66 -15.16
CA GLY A 605 -27.21 -10.73 -14.64
C GLY A 605 -27.90 -11.50 -15.76
N LEU A 606 -27.61 -12.79 -15.87
CA LEU A 606 -28.28 -13.72 -16.77
C LEU A 606 -29.12 -14.69 -15.96
N THR A 607 -30.41 -14.77 -16.31
CA THR A 607 -31.38 -15.57 -15.56
C THR A 607 -32.16 -16.46 -16.49
N ALA A 608 -32.22 -17.76 -16.23
CA ALA A 608 -32.92 -18.67 -17.12
C ALA A 608 -34.40 -18.35 -17.25
N VAL A 609 -34.91 -18.43 -18.47
CA VAL A 609 -36.30 -18.23 -18.84
C VAL A 609 -36.66 -19.22 -19.94
N ARG A 610 -37.93 -19.63 -19.99
CA ARG A 610 -38.45 -20.51 -21.04
C ARG A 610 -39.12 -19.66 -22.10
N HIS A 611 -38.71 -19.81 -23.35
CA HIS A 611 -39.33 -19.14 -24.48
C HIS A 611 -40.75 -19.69 -24.68
N PRO A 612 -41.79 -18.84 -24.67
CA PRO A 612 -43.18 -19.32 -24.61
C PRO A 612 -43.62 -20.01 -25.92
N GLN A 613 -43.11 -19.58 -27.07
CA GLN A 613 -43.45 -20.21 -28.36
C GLN A 613 -42.63 -21.48 -28.67
N SER A 614 -41.30 -21.43 -28.54
CA SER A 614 -40.42 -22.56 -28.90
C SER A 614 -40.22 -23.59 -27.79
N GLY A 615 -40.50 -23.24 -26.53
CA GLY A 615 -40.22 -24.07 -25.35
C GLY A 615 -38.74 -24.12 -24.94
N GLU A 616 -37.85 -23.50 -25.71
CA GLU A 616 -36.41 -23.46 -25.46
C GLU A 616 -36.08 -22.71 -24.17
N VAL A 617 -35.10 -23.22 -23.41
CA VAL A 617 -34.58 -22.53 -22.22
C VAL A 617 -33.38 -21.70 -22.63
N GLY A 618 -33.51 -20.38 -22.49
CA GLY A 618 -32.45 -19.40 -22.67
C GLY A 618 -32.35 -18.50 -21.44
N PHE A 619 -31.85 -17.27 -21.61
CA PHE A 619 -31.61 -16.35 -20.52
C PHE A 619 -32.16 -14.95 -20.80
N ALA A 620 -32.82 -14.37 -19.81
CA ALA A 620 -33.09 -12.94 -19.75
C ALA A 620 -31.82 -12.21 -19.27
N LEU A 621 -31.49 -11.09 -19.92
CA LEU A 621 -30.28 -10.33 -19.67
C LEU A 621 -30.58 -9.01 -18.93
N ARG A 622 -29.80 -8.73 -17.89
CA ARG A 622 -29.78 -7.45 -17.17
C ARG A 622 -28.37 -6.87 -17.10
N VAL A 623 -28.27 -5.54 -17.12
CA VAL A 623 -26.98 -4.82 -17.08
C VAL A 623 -26.99 -3.62 -16.13
N GLY A 624 -25.82 -3.27 -15.62
CA GLY A 624 -25.62 -2.02 -14.87
C GLY A 624 -26.04 -2.07 -13.40
N GLY A 625 -26.09 -3.23 -12.75
CA GLY A 625 -26.39 -3.32 -11.32
C GLY A 625 -25.22 -2.95 -10.40
N GLY A 626 -25.54 -2.43 -9.21
CA GLY A 626 -24.58 -2.30 -8.13
C GLY A 626 -25.01 -1.38 -6.99
N LEU A 627 -24.74 -1.81 -5.76
CA LEU A 627 -25.15 -1.17 -4.51
C LEU A 627 -24.30 0.07 -4.15
N SER A 628 -23.27 -0.03 -3.30
CA SER A 628 -22.41 1.11 -2.92
C SER A 628 -23.20 2.36 -2.47
N THR A 629 -22.65 3.56 -2.63
CA THR A 629 -23.28 4.83 -2.20
C THR A 629 -24.53 5.19 -3.01
N HIS A 630 -24.49 4.99 -4.34
CA HIS A 630 -25.59 5.24 -5.28
C HIS A 630 -26.16 3.93 -5.81
N PRO A 631 -27.03 3.22 -5.06
CA PRO A 631 -27.55 1.92 -5.51
C PRO A 631 -28.31 2.04 -6.83
N HIS A 632 -28.08 1.09 -7.74
CA HIS A 632 -28.78 0.97 -9.00
C HIS A 632 -29.07 -0.52 -9.23
N LEU A 633 -30.34 -0.87 -9.44
CA LEU A 633 -30.73 -2.21 -9.83
C LEU A 633 -30.49 -2.37 -11.34
N ALA A 634 -30.02 -3.55 -11.76
CA ALA A 634 -29.68 -3.82 -13.14
C ALA A 634 -30.93 -3.72 -14.05
N LEU A 635 -30.78 -3.02 -15.17
CA LEU A 635 -31.86 -2.81 -16.14
C LEU A 635 -32.00 -4.04 -17.03
N PRO A 636 -33.24 -4.54 -17.27
CA PRO A 636 -33.46 -5.58 -18.26
C PRO A 636 -33.22 -5.04 -19.67
N LEU A 637 -32.57 -5.84 -20.52
CA LEU A 637 -32.50 -5.58 -21.96
C LEU A 637 -33.62 -6.33 -22.67
N ASN A 638 -33.99 -5.88 -23.87
CA ASN A 638 -34.96 -6.57 -24.73
C ASN A 638 -34.28 -7.72 -25.49
N ALA A 639 -33.65 -8.63 -24.75
CA ALA A 639 -32.86 -9.73 -25.29
C ALA A 639 -33.18 -11.08 -24.62
N PHE A 640 -33.53 -12.07 -25.42
CA PHE A 640 -33.47 -13.49 -25.12
C PHE A 640 -32.13 -14.05 -25.60
N VAL A 641 -31.31 -14.52 -24.67
CA VAL A 641 -29.96 -15.02 -24.95
C VAL A 641 -29.98 -16.54 -24.91
N ARG A 642 -29.71 -17.20 -26.03
CA ARG A 642 -29.59 -18.66 -26.11
C ARG A 642 -28.35 -19.14 -25.37
N PHE A 643 -28.34 -20.40 -24.94
CA PHE A 643 -27.24 -20.97 -24.16
C PHE A 643 -25.86 -20.79 -24.82
N ASN A 644 -25.78 -21.00 -26.14
CA ASN A 644 -24.55 -20.83 -26.93
C ASN A 644 -24.15 -19.36 -27.16
N GLN A 645 -25.06 -18.40 -26.97
CA GLN A 645 -24.81 -16.96 -27.13
C GLN A 645 -24.31 -16.30 -25.85
N VAL A 646 -24.43 -16.95 -24.69
CA VAL A 646 -24.06 -16.37 -23.38
C VAL A 646 -22.61 -15.89 -23.34
N LEU A 647 -21.65 -16.67 -23.84
CA LEU A 647 -20.23 -16.28 -23.82
C LEU A 647 -19.93 -15.09 -24.75
N PRO A 648 -20.36 -15.08 -26.03
CA PRO A 648 -20.28 -13.89 -26.88
C PRO A 648 -20.87 -12.64 -26.24
N VAL A 649 -22.06 -12.75 -25.63
CA VAL A 649 -22.73 -11.64 -24.94
C VAL A 649 -21.89 -11.14 -23.77
N ILE A 650 -21.44 -12.03 -22.88
CA ILE A 650 -20.59 -11.64 -21.74
C ILE A 650 -19.31 -10.96 -22.22
N ARG A 651 -18.68 -11.47 -23.29
CA ARG A 651 -17.48 -10.88 -23.89
C ARG A 651 -17.78 -9.46 -24.40
N GLY A 652 -18.82 -9.29 -25.22
CA GLY A 652 -19.21 -7.99 -25.77
C GLY A 652 -19.49 -6.95 -24.69
N ILE A 653 -20.25 -7.30 -23.63
CA ILE A 653 -20.50 -6.39 -22.50
C ILE A 653 -19.20 -6.05 -21.75
N SER A 654 -18.32 -7.04 -21.56
CA SER A 654 -17.02 -6.83 -20.91
C SER A 654 -16.14 -5.88 -21.71
N GLU A 655 -16.19 -5.95 -23.04
CA GLU A 655 -15.48 -5.02 -23.94
C GLU A 655 -16.10 -3.63 -23.93
N ILE A 656 -17.44 -3.49 -23.90
CA ILE A 656 -18.10 -2.18 -23.70
C ILE A 656 -17.59 -1.52 -22.42
N PHE A 657 -17.53 -2.31 -21.34
CA PHE A 657 -17.01 -1.80 -20.07
C PHE A 657 -15.53 -1.45 -20.16
N ARG A 658 -14.70 -2.33 -20.73
CA ARG A 658 -13.25 -2.12 -20.91
C ARG A 658 -12.96 -0.84 -21.71
N ASP A 659 -13.68 -0.62 -22.80
CA ASP A 659 -13.39 0.42 -23.78
C ASP A 659 -14.05 1.77 -23.43
N SER A 660 -14.68 1.87 -22.26
CA SER A 660 -15.33 3.11 -21.83
C SER A 660 -14.34 4.10 -21.20
N ASP A 661 -13.91 5.09 -21.98
CA ASP A 661 -13.03 6.16 -21.50
C ASP A 661 -13.69 7.05 -20.44
N ALA A 662 -15.01 7.26 -20.53
CA ALA A 662 -15.76 8.05 -19.56
C ALA A 662 -15.67 7.47 -18.14
N LEU A 663 -15.72 6.13 -18.02
CA LEU A 663 -15.62 5.44 -16.73
C LEU A 663 -14.19 5.41 -16.16
N ARG A 664 -13.18 5.85 -16.92
CA ARG A 664 -11.78 5.90 -16.45
C ARG A 664 -11.38 7.26 -15.88
N GLN A 665 -12.26 8.27 -15.94
CA GLN A 665 -11.97 9.64 -15.49
C GLN A 665 -12.11 9.82 -13.97
N ASP A 666 -13.04 9.12 -13.32
CA ASP A 666 -13.30 9.23 -11.88
C ASP A 666 -13.52 7.85 -11.26
N ARG A 667 -12.68 7.49 -10.26
CA ARG A 667 -12.73 6.18 -9.60
C ARG A 667 -14.02 5.92 -8.82
N GLU A 668 -14.71 6.96 -8.36
CA GLU A 668 -15.98 6.83 -7.63
C GLU A 668 -17.14 6.60 -8.60
N LYS A 669 -16.98 7.00 -9.87
CA LYS A 669 -17.96 6.90 -10.96
C LYS A 669 -17.56 5.88 -12.05
N ALA A 670 -16.62 4.98 -11.74
CA ALA A 670 -16.03 4.05 -12.72
C ALA A 670 -16.74 2.70 -12.91
N ARG A 671 -17.91 2.47 -12.29
CA ARG A 671 -18.66 1.21 -12.44
C ARG A 671 -19.60 1.26 -13.64
N LEU A 672 -19.93 0.12 -14.25
CA LEU A 672 -20.79 0.03 -15.43
C LEU A 672 -22.12 0.79 -15.28
N LYS A 673 -22.72 0.75 -14.08
CA LYS A 673 -23.95 1.48 -13.76
C LYS A 673 -23.91 2.98 -14.06
N PHE A 674 -22.73 3.61 -14.03
CA PHE A 674 -22.60 5.05 -14.28
C PHE A 674 -22.76 5.44 -15.74
N LEU A 675 -22.67 4.48 -16.67
CA LEU A 675 -23.10 4.72 -18.05
C LEU A 675 -24.56 5.19 -18.09
N PHE A 676 -25.42 4.52 -17.32
CA PHE A 676 -26.85 4.84 -17.20
C PHE A 676 -27.09 6.05 -16.30
N LEU A 677 -26.43 6.11 -15.13
CA LEU A 677 -26.68 7.17 -14.15
C LEU A 677 -26.18 8.56 -14.59
N GLN A 678 -25.13 8.64 -15.42
CA GLN A 678 -24.42 9.91 -15.66
C GLN A 678 -23.97 10.15 -17.10
N HIS A 679 -23.96 9.13 -17.96
CA HIS A 679 -23.49 9.26 -19.35
C HIS A 679 -24.59 9.03 -20.40
N GLY A 680 -25.86 9.07 -19.99
CA GLY A 680 -27.01 9.05 -20.90
C GLY A 680 -27.17 7.75 -21.70
N TRP A 681 -26.69 6.62 -21.18
CA TRP A 681 -27.00 5.32 -21.78
C TRP A 681 -28.41 4.88 -21.38
N THR A 682 -29.13 4.30 -22.33
CA THR A 682 -30.41 3.62 -22.10
C THR A 682 -30.24 2.11 -22.33
N ALA A 683 -31.25 1.31 -22.00
CA ALA A 683 -31.22 -0.13 -22.25
C ALA A 683 -31.10 -0.43 -23.76
N GLU A 684 -31.84 0.32 -24.58
CA GLU A 684 -31.87 0.20 -26.04
C GLU A 684 -30.50 0.52 -26.64
N ARG A 685 -29.93 1.70 -26.29
CA ARG A 685 -28.60 2.09 -26.75
C ARG A 685 -27.51 1.09 -26.33
N PHE A 686 -27.65 0.51 -25.14
CA PHE A 686 -26.72 -0.51 -24.66
C PHE A 686 -26.84 -1.80 -25.48
N GLN A 687 -28.06 -2.23 -25.79
CA GLN A 687 -28.31 -3.41 -26.61
C GLN A 687 -27.79 -3.21 -28.04
N ASP A 688 -28.03 -2.06 -28.67
CA ASP A 688 -27.53 -1.76 -30.01
C ASP A 688 -25.99 -1.87 -30.09
N GLU A 689 -25.29 -1.29 -29.13
CA GLU A 689 -23.81 -1.38 -29.07
C GLU A 689 -23.33 -2.81 -28.78
N LEU A 690 -24.08 -3.57 -27.98
CA LEU A 690 -23.78 -4.97 -27.71
C LEU A 690 -23.92 -5.82 -28.98
N GLU A 691 -25.05 -5.72 -29.68
CA GLU A 691 -25.33 -6.46 -30.93
C GLU A 691 -24.31 -6.10 -32.02
N ARG A 692 -23.94 -4.82 -32.12
CA ARG A 692 -22.86 -4.36 -33.02
C ARG A 692 -21.53 -5.06 -32.74
N ARG A 693 -21.18 -5.27 -31.47
CA ARG A 693 -19.91 -5.93 -31.07
C ARG A 693 -19.92 -7.43 -31.26
N ILE A 694 -21.02 -8.09 -30.92
CA ILE A 694 -21.12 -9.56 -31.05
C ILE A 694 -21.41 -10.00 -32.49
N GLY A 695 -21.85 -9.08 -33.36
CA GLY A 695 -22.04 -9.31 -34.79
C GLY A 695 -23.34 -10.03 -35.15
N PHE A 696 -24.30 -10.10 -34.24
CA PHE A 696 -25.63 -10.66 -34.46
C PHE A 696 -26.68 -9.99 -33.57
N ALA A 697 -27.91 -9.94 -34.06
CA ALA A 697 -29.06 -9.45 -33.30
C ALA A 697 -29.54 -10.52 -32.30
N LEU A 698 -29.94 -10.10 -31.11
CA LEU A 698 -30.55 -10.98 -30.12
C LEU A 698 -32.06 -11.05 -30.37
N GLU A 699 -32.66 -12.19 -30.04
CA GLU A 699 -34.12 -12.30 -30.08
C GLU A 699 -34.75 -11.38 -29.02
N PRO A 700 -35.96 -10.84 -29.24
CA PRO A 700 -36.65 -10.03 -28.24
C PRO A 700 -36.78 -10.75 -26.89
N ALA A 701 -36.78 -9.98 -25.79
CA ALA A 701 -36.93 -10.56 -24.46
C ALA A 701 -38.29 -11.26 -24.32
N VAL A 702 -38.29 -12.39 -23.60
CA VAL A 702 -39.50 -13.08 -23.16
C VAL A 702 -39.81 -12.70 -21.72
N ALA A 703 -41.07 -12.84 -21.32
CA ALA A 703 -41.50 -12.57 -19.96
C ALA A 703 -40.73 -13.46 -18.97
N ALA A 704 -40.00 -12.84 -18.03
CA ALA A 704 -39.44 -13.52 -16.89
C ALA A 704 -40.47 -13.55 -15.75
N GLU A 705 -40.40 -14.58 -14.89
CA GLU A 705 -41.18 -14.66 -13.66
C GLU A 705 -40.24 -14.41 -12.46
N PRO A 706 -40.11 -13.17 -11.96
CA PRO A 706 -39.31 -12.92 -10.77
C PRO A 706 -39.89 -13.66 -9.55
N PRO A 707 -39.07 -14.39 -8.79
CA PRO A 707 -39.53 -15.04 -7.57
C PRO A 707 -39.82 -14.03 -6.46
N ASP A 708 -40.54 -14.47 -5.43
CA ASP A 708 -40.62 -13.74 -4.17
C ASP A 708 -39.25 -13.74 -3.45
N ASP A 709 -39.02 -12.77 -2.57
CA ASP A 709 -37.72 -12.56 -1.93
C ASP A 709 -37.64 -13.13 -0.51
N VAL A 710 -38.02 -14.40 -0.37
CA VAL A 710 -37.99 -15.10 0.91
C VAL A 710 -36.67 -15.85 1.05
N TYR A 711 -35.70 -15.20 1.72
CA TYR A 711 -34.31 -15.63 1.95
C TYR A 711 -33.50 -15.93 0.67
N ARG A 712 -33.91 -16.95 -0.11
CA ARG A 712 -33.22 -17.47 -1.29
C ARG A 712 -31.81 -17.98 -0.97
N ASP A 713 -31.67 -18.69 0.14
CA ASP A 713 -30.39 -19.03 0.76
C ASP A 713 -30.04 -20.53 0.74
N HIS A 714 -30.99 -21.39 0.36
CA HIS A 714 -30.88 -22.85 0.34
C HIS A 714 -30.57 -23.50 1.69
N VAL A 715 -30.87 -22.84 2.82
CA VAL A 715 -30.71 -23.40 4.17
C VAL A 715 -31.80 -24.45 4.44
N GLY A 716 -31.44 -25.53 5.13
CA GLY A 716 -32.32 -26.66 5.45
C GLY A 716 -32.08 -27.90 4.59
N LEU A 717 -32.94 -28.91 4.73
CA LEU A 717 -32.94 -30.12 3.90
C LEU A 717 -33.91 -29.94 2.74
N HIS A 718 -33.44 -30.16 1.51
CA HIS A 718 -34.22 -29.97 0.29
C HIS A 718 -34.05 -31.16 -0.65
N PRO A 719 -35.12 -31.63 -1.33
CA PRO A 719 -35.01 -32.68 -2.32
C PRO A 719 -34.14 -32.25 -3.50
N GLN A 720 -33.44 -33.21 -4.09
CA GLN A 720 -32.76 -33.05 -5.37
C GLN A 720 -33.59 -33.68 -6.49
N LYS A 721 -33.21 -33.41 -7.75
CA LYS A 721 -33.83 -34.05 -8.92
C LYS A 721 -33.63 -35.57 -8.97
N GLN A 722 -32.57 -36.09 -8.34
CA GLN A 722 -32.34 -37.52 -8.18
C GLN A 722 -33.27 -38.08 -7.09
N PRO A 723 -34.13 -39.07 -7.39
CA PRO A 723 -35.01 -39.67 -6.39
C PRO A 723 -34.22 -40.24 -5.19
N GLY A 724 -34.69 -39.94 -3.98
CA GLY A 724 -34.08 -40.41 -2.73
C GLY A 724 -32.87 -39.61 -2.25
N TYR A 725 -32.48 -38.54 -2.95
CA TYR A 725 -31.38 -37.65 -2.54
C TYR A 725 -31.89 -36.28 -2.09
N VAL A 726 -31.17 -35.69 -1.14
CA VAL A 726 -31.38 -34.34 -0.62
C VAL A 726 -30.07 -33.57 -0.56
N TYR A 727 -30.12 -32.25 -0.61
CA TYR A 727 -29.00 -31.41 -0.19
C TYR A 727 -29.30 -30.80 1.19
N ALA A 728 -28.23 -30.55 1.95
CA ALA A 728 -28.29 -29.98 3.30
C ALA A 728 -27.59 -28.62 3.32
N GLY A 729 -28.35 -27.56 3.52
CA GLY A 729 -27.82 -26.20 3.67
C GLY A 729 -27.70 -25.79 5.13
N VAL A 730 -26.50 -25.34 5.49
CA VAL A 730 -26.09 -24.97 6.84
C VAL A 730 -26.04 -23.46 6.97
N ALA A 731 -26.77 -22.92 7.95
CA ALA A 731 -26.78 -21.50 8.27
C ALA A 731 -25.51 -21.12 9.03
N VAL A 732 -24.58 -20.45 8.35
CA VAL A 732 -23.31 -20.01 8.94
C VAL A 732 -23.44 -18.54 9.32
N LEU A 733 -23.55 -18.27 10.63
CA LEU A 733 -23.75 -16.90 11.11
C LEU A 733 -22.61 -15.98 10.67
N ARG A 734 -22.96 -14.99 9.85
CA ARG A 734 -22.02 -14.03 9.25
C ARG A 734 -20.97 -14.70 8.35
N GLY A 735 -21.18 -15.95 7.93
CA GLY A 735 -20.23 -16.71 7.14
C GLY A 735 -18.92 -17.11 7.82
N ARG A 736 -18.76 -16.92 9.14
CA ARG A 736 -17.51 -17.22 9.83
C ARG A 736 -17.44 -18.71 10.19
N LEU A 737 -16.37 -19.37 9.78
CA LEU A 737 -16.05 -20.76 10.10
C LEU A 737 -14.69 -20.88 10.79
N THR A 738 -14.54 -21.85 11.67
CA THR A 738 -13.21 -22.29 12.16
C THR A 738 -12.57 -23.28 11.19
N ALA A 739 -11.24 -23.43 11.26
CA ALA A 739 -10.53 -24.48 10.51
C ALA A 739 -11.05 -25.89 10.85
N GLU A 740 -11.40 -26.14 12.11
CA GLU A 740 -11.98 -27.41 12.56
C GLU A 740 -13.36 -27.65 11.93
N GLN A 741 -14.26 -26.66 11.95
CA GLN A 741 -15.57 -26.76 11.30
C GLN A 741 -15.43 -27.04 9.81
N MET A 742 -14.45 -26.42 9.13
CA MET A 742 -14.20 -26.70 7.71
C MET A 742 -13.77 -28.15 7.47
N ARG A 743 -12.91 -28.73 8.32
CA ARG A 743 -12.50 -30.14 8.23
C ARG A 743 -13.67 -31.07 8.47
N ILE A 744 -14.44 -30.84 9.54
CA ILE A 744 -15.63 -31.63 9.85
C ILE A 744 -16.63 -31.60 8.69
N MET A 745 -16.90 -30.43 8.12
CA MET A 745 -17.80 -30.31 6.96
C MET A 745 -17.28 -31.03 5.72
N ALA A 746 -15.96 -31.02 5.48
CA ALA A 746 -15.35 -31.81 4.40
C ALA A 746 -15.50 -33.32 4.64
N ASP A 747 -15.28 -33.79 5.87
CA ASP A 747 -15.42 -35.21 6.24
C ASP A 747 -16.88 -35.66 6.18
N LEU A 748 -17.81 -34.80 6.57
CA LEU A 748 -19.25 -35.05 6.45
C LEU A 748 -19.68 -35.12 4.98
N ALA A 749 -19.13 -34.25 4.12
CA ALA A 749 -19.41 -34.29 2.69
C ALA A 749 -18.95 -35.60 2.05
N ASP A 750 -17.79 -36.13 2.45
CA ASP A 750 -17.29 -37.43 1.96
C ASP A 750 -18.09 -38.61 2.53
N ARG A 751 -18.49 -38.56 3.82
CA ARG A 751 -19.20 -39.67 4.48
C ARG A 751 -20.67 -39.78 4.10
N TYR A 752 -21.35 -38.65 3.93
CA TYR A 752 -22.80 -38.60 3.73
C TYR A 752 -23.20 -38.22 2.30
N GLY A 753 -22.33 -37.53 1.56
CA GLY A 753 -22.60 -37.05 0.20
C GLY A 753 -21.61 -37.59 -0.83
N SER A 754 -21.30 -36.79 -1.85
CA SER A 754 -20.32 -37.10 -2.91
C SER A 754 -18.95 -36.42 -2.71
N GLY A 755 -18.70 -35.85 -1.52
CA GLY A 755 -17.55 -34.95 -1.29
C GLY A 755 -17.73 -33.54 -1.85
N GLU A 756 -18.89 -33.22 -2.42
CA GLU A 756 -19.21 -31.89 -2.97
C GLU A 756 -19.81 -30.95 -1.91
N LEU A 757 -19.29 -29.73 -1.87
CA LEU A 757 -19.79 -28.63 -1.05
C LEU A 757 -20.14 -27.41 -1.89
N ARG A 758 -20.98 -26.51 -1.34
CA ARG A 758 -21.34 -25.24 -2.00
C ARG A 758 -21.35 -24.07 -1.03
N THR A 759 -20.76 -22.95 -1.41
CA THR A 759 -20.93 -21.68 -0.68
C THR A 759 -22.02 -20.81 -1.31
N THR A 760 -22.74 -20.01 -0.53
CA THR A 760 -23.86 -19.19 -1.04
C THR A 760 -23.60 -17.68 -0.97
N THR A 761 -24.43 -16.90 -1.68
CA THR A 761 -24.48 -15.43 -1.60
C THR A 761 -24.99 -14.91 -0.26
N MET A 762 -25.70 -15.73 0.51
CA MET A 762 -26.09 -15.45 1.90
C MET A 762 -25.08 -15.97 2.94
N GLN A 763 -23.85 -16.24 2.51
CA GLN A 763 -22.72 -16.62 3.36
C GLN A 763 -22.85 -18.00 4.02
N ASN A 764 -23.62 -18.92 3.43
CA ASN A 764 -23.87 -20.26 3.95
C ASN A 764 -23.05 -21.34 3.23
N LEU A 765 -23.04 -22.56 3.78
CA LEU A 765 -22.34 -23.74 3.24
C LEU A 765 -23.35 -24.90 3.07
N LEU A 766 -23.27 -25.64 1.97
CA LEU A 766 -24.13 -26.79 1.69
C LEU A 766 -23.30 -28.06 1.47
N ILE A 767 -23.90 -29.22 1.79
CA ILE A 767 -23.46 -30.55 1.37
C ILE A 767 -24.49 -31.12 0.39
N LEU A 768 -24.02 -31.65 -0.74
CA LEU A 768 -24.87 -32.22 -1.78
C LEU A 768 -24.89 -33.75 -1.75
N ASN A 769 -25.76 -34.32 -2.59
CA ASN A 769 -25.92 -35.76 -2.84
C ASN A 769 -26.06 -36.62 -1.58
N VAL A 770 -26.78 -36.13 -0.56
CA VAL A 770 -27.02 -36.87 0.68
C VAL A 770 -28.22 -37.79 0.49
N ARG A 771 -28.10 -39.08 0.84
CA ARG A 771 -29.26 -39.98 0.85
C ARG A 771 -30.27 -39.54 1.90
N ARG A 772 -31.55 -39.44 1.52
CA ARG A 772 -32.62 -38.95 2.40
C ARG A 772 -32.66 -39.72 3.74
N GLU A 773 -32.47 -41.04 3.70
CA GLU A 773 -32.47 -41.92 4.88
C GLU A 773 -31.34 -41.62 5.88
N ARG A 774 -30.27 -40.93 5.45
CA ARG A 774 -29.13 -40.55 6.30
C ARG A 774 -29.11 -39.05 6.65
N ALA A 775 -30.10 -38.30 6.20
CA ALA A 775 -30.11 -36.84 6.34
C ALA A 775 -30.21 -36.40 7.82
N ASP A 776 -30.95 -37.14 8.64
CA ASP A 776 -31.11 -36.82 10.06
C ASP A 776 -29.83 -37.12 10.86
N ASP A 777 -29.09 -38.17 10.48
CA ASP A 777 -27.78 -38.49 11.07
C ASP A 777 -26.76 -37.39 10.75
N LEU A 778 -26.71 -36.97 9.48
CA LEU A 778 -25.90 -35.82 9.05
C LEU A 778 -26.28 -34.56 9.84
N ALA A 779 -27.58 -34.31 10.03
CA ALA A 779 -28.04 -33.14 10.78
C ALA A 779 -27.53 -33.14 12.22
N ARG A 780 -27.58 -34.27 12.91
CA ARG A 780 -27.04 -34.38 14.29
C ARG A 780 -25.54 -34.11 14.35
N GLU A 781 -24.77 -34.59 13.37
CA GLU A 781 -23.32 -34.34 13.35
C GLU A 781 -22.96 -32.89 13.00
N ILE A 782 -23.74 -32.21 12.14
CA ILE A 782 -23.57 -30.78 11.85
C ILE A 782 -23.84 -29.94 13.11
N GLU A 783 -24.92 -30.24 13.84
CA GLU A 783 -25.25 -29.55 15.10
C GLU A 783 -24.18 -29.80 16.17
N ALA A 784 -23.64 -31.03 16.24
CA ALA A 784 -22.53 -31.35 17.14
C ALA A 784 -21.24 -30.56 16.82
N ALA A 785 -21.06 -30.12 15.57
CA ALA A 785 -19.96 -29.24 15.14
C ALA A 785 -20.23 -27.75 15.41
N GLY A 786 -21.33 -27.41 16.09
CA GLY A 786 -21.73 -26.04 16.40
C GLY A 786 -22.25 -25.25 15.19
N LEU A 787 -22.73 -25.95 14.16
CA LEU A 787 -23.33 -25.37 12.97
C LEU A 787 -24.82 -25.72 12.90
N ARG A 788 -25.64 -24.84 12.30
CA ARG A 788 -27.10 -24.99 12.35
C ARG A 788 -27.71 -25.37 11.00
N LEU A 789 -28.54 -26.40 10.97
CA LEU A 789 -29.38 -26.75 9.81
C LEU A 789 -30.73 -26.04 9.86
N GLN A 790 -31.24 -25.82 11.08
CA GLN A 790 -32.41 -25.00 11.35
C GLN A 790 -31.97 -23.83 12.23
N ALA A 791 -32.29 -22.61 11.80
CA ALA A 791 -31.85 -21.41 12.46
C ALA A 791 -33.02 -20.42 12.58
N SER A 792 -33.03 -19.62 13.64
CA SER A 792 -34.02 -18.56 13.81
C SER A 792 -33.97 -17.59 12.61
N PRO A 793 -35.06 -16.85 12.33
CA PRO A 793 -35.05 -15.79 11.34
C PRO A 793 -33.92 -14.77 11.55
N PHE A 794 -33.56 -14.47 12.81
CA PHE A 794 -32.46 -13.57 13.14
C PHE A 794 -31.11 -14.14 12.73
N TRP A 795 -30.83 -15.40 13.03
CA TRP A 795 -29.59 -16.06 12.64
C TRP A 795 -29.50 -16.25 11.12
N ARG A 796 -30.55 -16.82 10.52
CA ARG A 796 -30.63 -17.14 9.08
C ARG A 796 -30.61 -15.90 8.20
N GLY A 797 -31.30 -14.85 8.62
CA GLY A 797 -31.45 -13.61 7.88
C GLY A 797 -30.31 -12.61 8.02
N THR A 798 -29.36 -12.84 8.93
CA THR A 798 -28.31 -11.87 9.25
C THR A 798 -27.06 -12.06 8.40
N ILE A 799 -26.73 -11.03 7.62
CA ILE A 799 -25.48 -10.93 6.86
C ILE A 799 -24.63 -9.82 7.45
N ALA A 800 -23.31 -10.05 7.52
CA ALA A 800 -22.37 -9.02 7.93
C ALA A 800 -21.14 -8.97 7.03
N CYS A 801 -20.74 -7.75 6.70
CA CYS A 801 -19.43 -7.49 6.09
C CYS A 801 -18.29 -7.72 7.09
N THR A 802 -17.05 -7.42 6.69
CA THR A 802 -15.87 -7.56 7.56
C THR A 802 -15.83 -6.55 8.71
N GLY A 803 -16.32 -5.32 8.51
CA GLY A 803 -16.32 -4.29 9.57
C GLY A 803 -14.92 -3.81 9.97
N THR A 804 -14.83 -3.00 11.02
CA THR A 804 -13.55 -2.43 11.51
C THR A 804 -12.55 -3.50 11.93
N GLU A 805 -13.01 -4.71 12.26
CA GLU A 805 -12.15 -5.86 12.63
C GLU A 805 -10.96 -6.01 11.69
N PHE A 806 -11.18 -5.94 10.36
CA PHE A 806 -10.09 -5.99 9.37
C PHE A 806 -10.22 -4.99 8.20
N CYS A 807 -11.34 -4.26 8.05
CA CYS A 807 -11.54 -3.37 6.90
C CYS A 807 -11.07 -1.94 7.19
N LYS A 808 -10.11 -1.46 6.39
CA LYS A 808 -9.62 -0.07 6.46
C LYS A 808 -10.67 1.00 6.16
N LEU A 809 -11.76 0.65 5.47
CA LEU A 809 -12.81 1.60 5.08
C LEU A 809 -14.03 1.58 6.01
N ALA A 810 -14.05 0.66 6.99
CA ALA A 810 -15.18 0.55 7.90
C ALA A 810 -15.16 1.69 8.93
N LEU A 811 -16.35 2.19 9.27
CA LEU A 811 -16.55 3.14 10.36
C LEU A 811 -16.89 2.41 11.67
N THR A 812 -17.50 1.23 11.58
CA THR A 812 -17.97 0.45 12.73
C THR A 812 -17.62 -1.02 12.60
N GLU A 813 -17.61 -1.71 13.73
CA GLU A 813 -17.52 -3.17 13.79
C GLU A 813 -18.78 -3.78 13.15
N THR A 814 -18.71 -4.97 12.55
CA THR A 814 -19.91 -5.65 12.05
C THR A 814 -20.01 -7.11 12.36
N LYS A 815 -18.91 -7.87 12.38
CA LYS A 815 -18.97 -9.31 12.62
C LYS A 815 -19.34 -9.53 14.08
N GLY A 816 -18.56 -9.04 15.02
CA GLY A 816 -18.83 -9.17 16.45
C GLY A 816 -20.21 -8.64 16.83
N PHE A 817 -20.55 -7.45 16.34
CA PHE A 817 -21.84 -6.78 16.53
C PHE A 817 -23.01 -7.62 16.01
N ALA A 818 -22.93 -8.17 14.79
CA ALA A 818 -24.02 -8.98 14.24
C ALA A 818 -24.24 -10.28 15.02
N ARG A 819 -23.18 -10.86 15.61
CA ARG A 819 -23.34 -12.02 16.51
C ARG A 819 -24.13 -11.63 17.75
N TRP A 820 -23.67 -10.59 18.43
CA TRP A 820 -24.33 -10.07 19.63
C TRP A 820 -25.79 -9.65 19.35
N LEU A 821 -26.04 -8.98 18.23
CA LEU A 821 -27.40 -8.58 17.84
C LEU A 821 -28.32 -9.81 17.67
N VAL A 822 -27.85 -10.88 17.02
CA VAL A 822 -28.65 -12.10 16.87
C VAL A 822 -28.94 -12.74 18.23
N GLU A 823 -27.94 -12.84 19.11
CA GLU A 823 -28.12 -13.37 20.48
C GLU A 823 -29.15 -12.56 21.29
N GLU A 824 -29.10 -11.23 21.22
CA GLU A 824 -30.08 -10.34 21.85
C GLU A 824 -31.49 -10.54 21.28
N MET A 825 -31.63 -10.58 19.95
CA MET A 825 -32.94 -10.70 19.32
C MET A 825 -33.59 -12.08 19.55
N GLU A 826 -32.80 -13.17 19.54
CA GLU A 826 -33.28 -14.51 19.90
C GLU A 826 -33.78 -14.55 21.37
N THR A 827 -33.12 -13.83 22.27
CA THR A 827 -33.50 -13.75 23.69
C THR A 827 -34.74 -12.89 23.93
N ARG A 828 -34.83 -11.72 23.27
CA ARG A 828 -35.91 -10.73 23.46
C ARG A 828 -37.21 -11.09 22.75
N MET A 829 -37.11 -11.78 21.62
CA MET A 829 -38.25 -12.19 20.80
C MET A 829 -38.24 -13.70 20.55
N PRO A 830 -38.32 -14.53 21.62
CA PRO A 830 -38.36 -15.97 21.48
C PRO A 830 -39.60 -16.36 20.68
N GLY A 831 -39.42 -17.22 19.67
CA GLY A 831 -40.51 -17.68 18.80
C GLY A 831 -40.87 -16.76 17.63
N PHE A 832 -40.09 -15.70 17.36
CA PHE A 832 -40.22 -14.96 16.10
C PHE A 832 -39.94 -15.88 14.90
N ASP A 833 -40.93 -16.05 14.03
CA ASP A 833 -40.96 -17.05 12.95
C ASP A 833 -41.14 -16.41 11.55
N GLN A 834 -41.21 -15.08 11.48
CA GLN A 834 -41.45 -14.36 10.23
C GLN A 834 -40.17 -14.19 9.40
N HIS A 835 -40.31 -14.10 8.08
CA HIS A 835 -39.19 -13.78 7.19
C HIS A 835 -38.60 -12.40 7.52
N LEU A 836 -37.28 -12.34 7.70
CA LEU A 836 -36.57 -11.10 7.99
C LEU A 836 -35.12 -11.18 7.52
N LYS A 837 -34.68 -10.26 6.65
CA LYS A 837 -33.26 -10.04 6.33
C LYS A 837 -32.70 -8.85 7.11
N ILE A 838 -31.62 -9.09 7.88
CA ILE A 838 -30.89 -8.06 8.62
C ILE A 838 -29.47 -7.96 8.04
N HIS A 839 -29.17 -6.89 7.32
CA HIS A 839 -27.90 -6.77 6.60
C HIS A 839 -27.03 -5.67 7.20
N VAL A 840 -25.97 -6.07 7.90
CA VAL A 840 -25.05 -5.18 8.63
C VAL A 840 -23.83 -4.83 7.76
N THR A 841 -23.62 -3.54 7.52
CA THR A 841 -22.47 -3.02 6.78
C THR A 841 -21.76 -1.92 7.56
N GLY A 842 -20.43 -1.99 7.71
CA GLY A 842 -19.68 -1.05 8.54
C GLY A 842 -19.45 0.33 7.90
N CYS A 843 -19.79 0.53 6.63
CA CYS A 843 -19.66 1.80 5.92
C CYS A 843 -20.58 1.90 4.67
N PRO A 844 -20.65 3.05 3.98
CA PRO A 844 -21.55 3.27 2.83
C PRO A 844 -21.32 2.39 1.60
N ASN A 845 -20.23 1.61 1.55
CA ASN A 845 -19.90 0.74 0.41
C ASN A 845 -20.87 -0.43 0.20
N SER A 846 -21.74 -0.73 1.17
CA SER A 846 -22.77 -1.77 1.09
C SER A 846 -22.23 -3.17 0.76
N CYS A 847 -21.08 -3.54 1.33
CA CYS A 847 -20.52 -4.90 1.18
C CYS A 847 -21.41 -5.97 1.83
N GLY A 848 -22.12 -5.63 2.91
CA GLY A 848 -23.14 -6.47 3.54
C GLY A 848 -24.52 -6.33 2.87
N GLN A 849 -24.64 -5.57 1.78
CA GLN A 849 -25.86 -5.44 0.97
C GLN A 849 -27.08 -4.87 1.71
N HIS A 850 -26.88 -3.87 2.59
CA HIS A 850 -27.95 -3.24 3.38
C HIS A 850 -29.08 -2.62 2.54
N TRP A 851 -28.84 -2.30 1.26
CA TRP A 851 -29.84 -1.71 0.38
C TRP A 851 -30.95 -2.66 -0.08
N ILE A 852 -30.72 -3.96 0.02
CA ILE A 852 -31.67 -4.99 -0.45
C ILE A 852 -32.13 -5.89 0.70
N ALA A 853 -32.19 -5.33 1.90
CA ALA A 853 -32.63 -6.01 3.11
C ALA A 853 -33.90 -5.37 3.65
N ASP A 854 -34.69 -6.19 4.35
CA ASP A 854 -35.84 -5.72 5.09
C ASP A 854 -35.41 -4.72 6.17
N LEU A 855 -34.32 -5.04 6.89
CA LEU A 855 -33.60 -4.16 7.81
C LEU A 855 -32.12 -4.05 7.41
N GLY A 856 -31.80 -3.02 6.63
CA GLY A 856 -30.45 -2.62 6.32
C GLY A 856 -29.83 -1.76 7.43
N ILE A 857 -28.63 -2.13 7.85
CA ILE A 857 -27.90 -1.47 8.93
C ILE A 857 -26.57 -0.92 8.37
N GLU A 858 -26.43 0.41 8.34
CA GLU A 858 -25.23 1.10 7.84
C GLU A 858 -24.44 1.76 8.97
N GLY A 859 -23.17 1.38 9.10
CA GLY A 859 -22.24 1.87 10.10
C GLY A 859 -21.94 3.36 9.98
N LYS A 860 -22.04 4.06 11.12
CA LYS A 860 -21.78 5.48 11.34
C LYS A 860 -21.06 5.67 12.68
N LYS A 861 -20.71 6.91 12.99
CA LYS A 861 -20.26 7.29 14.32
C LYS A 861 -21.24 8.31 14.91
N THR A 862 -21.42 8.30 16.22
CA THR A 862 -22.19 9.32 16.95
C THR A 862 -21.47 9.69 18.23
N LYS A 863 -21.83 10.81 18.87
CA LYS A 863 -21.35 11.18 20.20
C LYS A 863 -22.37 10.80 21.25
N VAL A 864 -21.92 10.10 22.28
CA VAL A 864 -22.67 9.86 23.53
C VAL A 864 -21.80 10.37 24.66
N GLU A 865 -22.33 11.29 25.47
CA GLU A 865 -21.61 11.91 26.60
C GLU A 865 -20.21 12.45 26.22
N GLY A 866 -20.12 13.10 25.05
CA GLY A 866 -18.86 13.66 24.53
C GLY A 866 -17.91 12.65 23.88
N THR A 867 -18.16 11.34 24.02
CA THR A 867 -17.33 10.27 23.46
C THR A 867 -17.88 9.79 22.11
N MET A 868 -16.99 9.65 21.11
CA MET A 868 -17.37 9.08 19.81
C MET A 868 -17.54 7.56 19.94
N VAL A 869 -18.73 7.05 19.65
CA VAL A 869 -19.07 5.63 19.70
C VAL A 869 -19.57 5.11 18.35
N ASP A 870 -19.56 3.78 18.19
CA ASP A 870 -20.17 3.13 17.03
C ASP A 870 -21.69 3.36 17.04
N ALA A 871 -22.21 3.71 15.87
CA ALA A 871 -23.63 3.92 15.66
C ALA A 871 -24.06 3.33 14.33
N TYR A 872 -25.35 3.11 14.17
CA TYR A 872 -25.90 2.46 13.01
C TYR A 872 -27.11 3.20 12.50
N TYR A 873 -27.09 3.49 11.20
CA TYR A 873 -28.15 4.14 10.46
C TYR A 873 -29.06 3.09 9.82
N PHE A 874 -30.38 3.29 9.91
CA PHE A 874 -31.38 2.32 9.45
C PHE A 874 -31.87 2.63 8.04
N CYS A 875 -31.78 1.62 7.17
CA CYS A 875 -32.37 1.60 5.85
C CYS A 875 -33.41 0.47 5.79
N VAL A 876 -34.68 0.75 5.49
CA VAL A 876 -35.77 -0.22 5.71
C VAL A 876 -36.56 -0.52 4.43
N GLY A 877 -36.98 -1.78 4.28
CA GLY A 877 -37.92 -2.23 3.25
C GLY A 877 -37.31 -2.45 1.86
N GLY A 878 -36.00 -2.77 1.80
CA GLY A 878 -35.34 -3.14 0.55
C GLY A 878 -35.52 -4.61 0.19
N GLY A 879 -35.25 -4.95 -1.06
CA GLY A 879 -35.20 -6.34 -1.51
C GLY A 879 -35.09 -6.50 -3.02
N VAL A 880 -35.14 -7.75 -3.48
CA VAL A 880 -34.98 -8.15 -4.89
C VAL A 880 -36.18 -8.96 -5.42
N GLY A 881 -36.12 -9.43 -6.67
CA GLY A 881 -37.20 -10.12 -7.41
C GLY A 881 -38.51 -9.39 -7.54
N ARG A 882 -39.64 -10.07 -7.28
CA ARG A 882 -41.00 -9.56 -7.58
C ARG A 882 -41.27 -8.17 -7.00
N HIS A 883 -40.75 -7.91 -5.81
CA HIS A 883 -40.91 -6.64 -5.10
C HIS A 883 -39.59 -5.86 -4.98
N GLN A 884 -38.74 -5.94 -6.02
CA GLN A 884 -37.43 -5.31 -5.99
C GLN A 884 -37.52 -3.79 -5.75
N ARG A 885 -36.77 -3.31 -4.77
CA ARG A 885 -36.62 -1.89 -4.44
C ARG A 885 -35.42 -1.71 -3.55
N THR A 886 -34.81 -0.52 -3.62
CA THR A 886 -33.81 -0.13 -2.63
C THR A 886 -34.50 0.21 -1.30
N ALA A 887 -33.83 -0.12 -0.20
CA ALA A 887 -34.26 0.23 1.14
C ALA A 887 -34.33 1.76 1.31
N ARG A 888 -35.29 2.25 2.08
CA ARG A 888 -35.46 3.68 2.37
C ARG A 888 -34.58 4.11 3.53
N PRO A 889 -33.75 5.16 3.38
CA PRO A 889 -33.03 5.73 4.51
C PRO A 889 -34.00 6.45 5.45
N ILE A 890 -34.26 5.89 6.64
CA ILE A 890 -35.37 6.31 7.50
C ILE A 890 -35.09 7.61 8.28
N GLY A 891 -33.84 8.08 8.29
CA GLY A 891 -33.44 9.23 9.09
C GLY A 891 -33.23 8.91 10.56
N TYR A 892 -32.99 7.65 10.90
CA TYR A 892 -32.68 7.22 12.25
C TYR A 892 -31.27 6.64 12.33
N ARG A 893 -30.51 7.05 13.34
CA ARG A 893 -29.29 6.36 13.76
C ARG A 893 -29.32 6.16 15.27
N ALA A 894 -28.91 4.97 15.71
CA ALA A 894 -28.80 4.62 17.12
C ALA A 894 -27.35 4.24 17.46
N PRO A 895 -26.86 4.53 18.69
CA PRO A 895 -25.66 3.89 19.22
C PRO A 895 -25.77 2.37 19.12
N ALA A 896 -24.64 1.68 18.94
CA ALA A 896 -24.60 0.22 18.79
C ALA A 896 -25.38 -0.53 19.89
N THR A 897 -25.28 -0.06 21.13
CA THR A 897 -25.93 -0.64 22.31
C THR A 897 -27.46 -0.55 22.28
N GLU A 898 -28.03 0.39 21.52
CA GLU A 898 -29.49 0.63 21.45
C GLU A 898 -30.14 -0.02 20.21
N VAL A 899 -29.35 -0.62 19.32
CA VAL A 899 -29.88 -1.23 18.08
C VAL A 899 -30.86 -2.38 18.37
N PRO A 900 -30.60 -3.31 19.31
CA PRO A 900 -31.58 -4.36 19.62
C PRO A 900 -32.93 -3.78 20.07
N ASP A 901 -32.92 -2.76 20.94
CA ASP A 901 -34.17 -2.11 21.40
C ASP A 901 -34.94 -1.48 20.23
N ALA A 902 -34.23 -0.83 19.30
CA ALA A 902 -34.83 -0.21 18.13
C ALA A 902 -35.49 -1.25 17.22
N ILE A 903 -34.81 -2.36 16.96
CA ILE A 903 -35.33 -3.46 16.13
C ILE A 903 -36.52 -4.13 16.81
N GLU A 904 -36.42 -4.40 18.11
CA GLU A 904 -37.51 -4.99 18.87
C GLU A 904 -38.80 -4.15 18.79
N ARG A 905 -38.70 -2.83 18.99
CA ARG A 905 -39.87 -1.94 18.89
C ARG A 905 -40.54 -1.99 17.53
N VAL A 906 -39.78 -1.88 16.43
CA VAL A 906 -40.37 -1.89 15.08
C VAL A 906 -40.92 -3.27 14.71
N LEU A 907 -40.31 -4.36 15.19
CA LEU A 907 -40.83 -5.71 14.97
C LEU A 907 -42.08 -5.99 15.79
N ARG A 908 -42.19 -5.48 17.02
CA ARG A 908 -43.43 -5.55 17.82
C ARG A 908 -44.56 -4.75 17.16
N ALA A 909 -44.27 -3.56 16.63
CA ALA A 909 -45.24 -2.78 15.86
C ALA A 909 -45.70 -3.55 14.61
N TYR A 910 -44.76 -4.14 13.87
CA TYR A 910 -45.08 -5.01 12.73
C TYR A 910 -46.00 -6.18 13.14
N LEU A 911 -45.67 -6.92 14.20
CA LEU A 911 -46.48 -8.06 14.62
C LEU A 911 -47.89 -7.64 15.09
N ALA A 912 -48.05 -6.43 15.63
CA ALA A 912 -49.33 -5.90 16.07
C ALA A 912 -50.21 -5.41 14.91
N ASP A 913 -49.62 -4.78 13.88
CA ASP A 913 -50.35 -4.21 12.74
C ASP A 913 -50.34 -5.11 11.48
N ARG A 914 -49.68 -6.27 11.51
CA ARG A 914 -49.64 -7.17 10.35
C ARG A 914 -51.07 -7.59 9.96
N ARG A 915 -51.41 -7.42 8.68
CA ARG A 915 -52.68 -7.85 8.11
C ARG A 915 -52.45 -9.16 7.37
N ASN A 916 -53.33 -10.16 7.53
CA ASN A 916 -53.38 -11.39 6.74
C ASN A 916 -52.01 -12.00 6.33
N GLY A 917 -51.05 -12.13 7.25
CA GLY A 917 -49.75 -12.76 6.94
C GLY A 917 -48.79 -11.90 6.11
N ASP A 918 -49.01 -10.58 6.04
CA ASP A 918 -48.11 -9.64 5.37
C ASP A 918 -46.66 -9.76 5.87
N SER A 919 -45.71 -9.68 4.93
CA SER A 919 -44.28 -9.59 5.26
C SER A 919 -43.92 -8.27 5.93
N PHE A 920 -42.79 -8.23 6.64
CA PHE A 920 -42.25 -6.97 7.19
C PHE A 920 -42.05 -5.91 6.10
N ARG A 921 -41.67 -6.31 4.89
CA ARG A 921 -41.55 -5.41 3.74
C ARG A 921 -42.88 -4.79 3.33
N ALA A 922 -43.94 -5.60 3.28
CA ALA A 922 -45.29 -5.11 2.97
C ALA A 922 -45.79 -4.14 4.05
N PHE A 923 -45.54 -4.46 5.32
CA PHE A 923 -45.80 -3.55 6.44
C PHE A 923 -45.07 -2.22 6.26
N THR A 924 -43.74 -2.25 6.11
CA THR A 924 -42.96 -1.01 5.95
C THR A 924 -43.41 -0.19 4.74
N ALA A 925 -43.77 -0.82 3.61
CA ALA A 925 -44.23 -0.12 2.43
C ALA A 925 -45.53 0.68 2.63
N ARG A 926 -46.37 0.33 3.62
CA ARG A 926 -47.59 1.07 3.97
C ARG A 926 -47.35 2.24 4.90
N HIS A 927 -46.20 2.28 5.57
CA HIS A 927 -45.88 3.32 6.56
C HIS A 927 -44.88 4.33 6.00
N THR A 928 -45.08 5.57 6.43
CA THR A 928 -44.21 6.70 6.16
C THR A 928 -42.85 6.51 6.82
N ASP A 929 -41.83 7.24 6.33
CA ASP A 929 -40.50 7.22 6.93
C ASP A 929 -40.51 7.81 8.35
N GLU A 930 -41.49 8.65 8.68
CA GLU A 930 -41.67 9.23 10.01
C GLU A 930 -42.20 8.19 11.00
N GLU A 931 -43.30 7.50 10.70
CA GLU A 931 -43.85 6.44 11.56
C GLU A 931 -42.81 5.34 11.85
N LEU A 932 -42.08 4.89 10.83
CA LEU A 932 -41.02 3.90 10.99
C LEU A 932 -39.88 4.42 11.88
N ARG A 933 -39.53 5.70 11.76
CA ARG A 933 -38.52 6.34 12.61
C ARG A 933 -38.97 6.40 14.05
N GLU A 934 -40.23 6.74 14.29
CA GLU A 934 -40.81 6.82 15.63
C GLU A 934 -40.82 5.47 16.33
N TRP A 935 -41.20 4.39 15.64
CA TRP A 935 -41.10 3.05 16.22
C TRP A 935 -39.66 2.64 16.51
N LEU A 936 -38.73 2.88 15.58
CA LEU A 936 -37.32 2.61 15.80
C LEU A 936 -36.77 3.42 16.99
N ALA A 937 -37.19 4.67 17.16
CA ALA A 937 -36.73 5.55 18.24
C ALA A 937 -37.46 5.35 19.58
N GLY A 938 -38.68 4.80 19.55
CA GLY A 938 -39.58 4.71 20.70
C GLY A 938 -40.20 6.05 21.13
N ARG A 939 -39.98 7.12 20.35
CA ARG A 939 -40.46 8.49 20.60
C ARG A 939 -40.40 9.31 19.32
N VAL A 940 -41.09 10.44 19.30
CA VAL A 940 -40.99 11.41 18.19
C VAL A 940 -39.58 11.98 18.11
N VAL A 941 -38.92 11.82 16.96
CA VAL A 941 -37.57 12.35 16.69
C VAL A 941 -37.47 12.91 15.27
N ALA A 942 -36.74 14.01 15.13
CA ALA A 942 -36.44 14.58 13.83
C ALA A 942 -35.54 13.65 13.00
N GLY A 943 -35.76 13.61 11.69
CA GLY A 943 -34.94 12.82 10.77
C GLY A 943 -33.51 13.38 10.67
N VAL A 944 -32.53 12.48 10.76
CA VAL A 944 -31.11 12.79 10.55
C VAL A 944 -30.71 12.44 9.12
N ALA A 945 -30.00 13.33 8.45
CA ALA A 945 -29.49 13.07 7.11
C ALA A 945 -28.58 11.84 7.08
N ARG A 946 -28.65 11.09 5.97
CA ARG A 946 -27.70 10.00 5.71
C ARG A 946 -26.38 10.60 5.21
N ASP A 947 -25.47 10.92 6.12
CA ASP A 947 -24.17 11.51 5.80
C ASP A 947 -23.43 10.68 4.73
N ALA A 948 -23.19 11.24 3.54
CA ALA A 948 -22.27 10.65 2.57
C ALA A 948 -20.84 10.68 3.16
N PRO A 949 -19.96 9.71 2.87
CA PRO A 949 -18.58 9.78 3.35
C PRO A 949 -17.95 11.08 2.85
N ALA A 950 -17.23 11.79 3.72
CA ALA A 950 -16.69 13.11 3.44
C ALA A 950 -15.71 13.10 2.24
N GLY A 951 -16.24 13.35 1.06
CA GLY A 951 -15.55 13.87 -0.11
C GLY A 951 -16.29 15.14 -0.50
N ARG A 952 -15.67 16.31 -0.30
CA ARG A 952 -16.29 17.61 -0.59
C ARG A 952 -16.81 17.63 -2.03
N ALA A 953 -18.07 18.02 -2.21
CA ALA A 953 -18.46 18.78 -3.39
C ALA A 953 -17.97 20.21 -3.18
N PRO A 954 -17.11 20.78 -4.05
CA PRO A 954 -17.11 22.21 -4.26
C PRO A 954 -18.28 22.53 -5.19
N HIS A 955 -19.26 23.25 -4.68
CA HIS A 955 -20.19 24.02 -5.49
C HIS A 955 -19.46 25.28 -6.03
N GLY A 956 -19.80 25.67 -7.27
CA GLY A 956 -19.28 26.85 -8.00
C GLY A 956 -18.09 26.47 -8.87
N VAL A 957 -18.13 26.54 -10.21
CA VAL A 957 -18.76 27.54 -11.09
C VAL A 957 -19.05 26.87 -12.43
N ASP A 958 -20.19 27.17 -13.05
CA ASP A 958 -20.41 26.96 -14.49
C ASP A 958 -19.33 27.73 -15.27
N GLY A 959 -18.58 27.04 -16.15
CA GLY A 959 -17.56 27.62 -17.01
C GLY A 959 -16.57 26.59 -17.52
#